data_AF-A0A818ERC6-F1
#
_entry.id   AF-A0A818ERC6-F1
#
_cell.length_a   1.000
_cell.length_b   1.000
_cell.length_c   1.000
_cell.angle_alpha   90.00
_cell.angle_beta   90.00
_cell.angle_gamma   90.00
#
_symmetry.space_group_name_H-M   'P 1'
#
loop_
_entity.id
_entity.type
_entity.pdbx_description
1 polymer ?
#
loop_
_entity_poly.entity_id
_entity_poly.type
_entity_poly.pdbx_seq_one_letter_code
_entity_poly.pdbx_strand_id
1 'polypeptide(L)'
;MRNLERSVPELEKYRQSVLQRFLQRIQTVFDCIQTTFNLQDKDVYLIKQELKNLEEIKKGCNNLHPARIFLRKHNYSDIIMLNGEIEELKTKQKGALQVAETEQHDMKYTLENLNSIVREYMNLSPSETDRGVAGELSGMLGRTLHGKSTQAESYLKTVGYSSIDVVCEKIAETEKSYRNKLQWSTKQNEELSISLSRLESIKEEHDSLLATRNLVSSEEISFLREKGFNSYELLDENIQEKTRIIGERGKNKQSFHFSDRIDASTANNALVYLSQCEKVDHHCVKESAADTHEILKKYLSEYGNFLNQEISKKFNYIISIDAEGGRFQHSQDLEMRLQELSSLSRFPHVFECIDDCARYVNCSCYSEVLSARDKKDFASVFRALGIEERIEYGTFNKLCEQLLNEQCNAREKVRDMIATNQSTLPATDTSVRIRPKVLLIDEVDVFLSDKYYGGMYIPSVYLKDPSIKELLDSIWQTKSLKTLNSVKALPAYRTCATKYSNWIFLFDEAIKDMLAALKSFQSSTYIVQSDKIVYVEGESIVDNVVRGYDTIWAYYREEERGNISQSSLNDNVGIILNCGTFSYAEMPHDFEYIAGVTGTLKTLATAEKDILKKVYKVHKMTYMPSVFGSSNRTYNPRTDVRAVKDSEYFMEIRGEINAVCHASRAILVFFESEEKLITFYNSSELSSIKQDVQIITEKVSVKERELCIKRAATVGKVTLLTRTFGRGTDFICRSQQLLLNGGIHVLQTFFSEELSEEYQIMGRGARQGDHGSYRMILSDKDLEWVLGASWEEELPKIVGTTLYQTLNEARNARYESKCGAKHV
;
A
#
# COMPACT_ATOMS: atom_id res chain seq x y z
N MET A 1 23.98 19.63 -34.54
CA MET A 1 23.75 19.30 -35.97
C MET A 1 22.89 20.34 -36.67
N ARG A 2 21.63 20.60 -36.26
CA ARG A 2 20.74 21.55 -36.95
C ARG A 2 21.32 22.95 -37.21
N ASN A 3 22.14 23.49 -36.30
CA ASN A 3 22.82 24.77 -36.51
C ASN A 3 23.93 24.72 -37.57
N LEU A 4 24.58 23.55 -37.77
CA LEU A 4 25.65 23.33 -38.76
C LEU A 4 25.10 23.00 -40.15
N GLU A 5 23.86 22.51 -40.24
CA GLU A 5 23.18 22.20 -41.52
C GLU A 5 23.01 23.44 -42.41
N ARG A 6 22.95 24.64 -41.82
CA ARG A 6 22.93 25.92 -42.55
C ARG A 6 24.23 26.22 -43.31
N SER A 7 25.34 25.63 -42.86
CA SER A 7 26.67 25.85 -43.43
C SER A 7 27.18 24.66 -44.24
N VAL A 8 26.64 23.46 -44.02
CA VAL A 8 27.02 22.22 -44.71
C VAL A 8 25.76 21.40 -45.04
N PRO A 9 25.15 21.59 -46.23
CA PRO A 9 23.89 20.96 -46.62
C PRO A 9 23.92 19.42 -46.63
N GLU A 10 25.10 18.82 -46.82
CA GLU A 10 25.30 17.36 -46.80
C GLU A 10 24.99 16.74 -45.42
N LEU A 11 25.12 17.52 -44.34
CA LEU A 11 24.81 17.08 -42.99
C LEU A 11 23.32 16.79 -42.80
N GLU A 12 22.44 17.48 -43.53
CA GLU A 12 21.00 17.23 -43.46
C GLU A 12 20.66 15.86 -44.06
N LYS A 13 21.21 15.55 -45.24
CA LYS A 13 21.05 14.22 -45.87
C LYS A 13 21.60 13.11 -44.97
N TYR A 14 22.76 13.34 -44.34
CA TYR A 14 23.34 12.40 -43.40
C TYR A 14 22.45 12.21 -42.15
N ARG A 15 21.96 13.29 -41.52
CA ARG A 15 21.05 13.22 -40.38
C ARG A 15 19.78 12.45 -40.72
N GLN A 16 19.16 12.75 -41.86
CA GLN A 16 17.94 12.06 -42.31
C GLN A 16 18.20 10.56 -42.55
N SER A 17 19.34 10.20 -43.15
CA SER A 17 19.76 8.80 -43.31
C SER A 17 19.99 8.08 -41.98
N VAL A 18 20.61 8.74 -41.01
CA VAL A 18 20.83 8.18 -39.65
C VAL A 18 19.49 8.03 -38.91
N LEU A 19 18.63 9.04 -38.98
CA LEU A 19 17.30 9.01 -38.36
C LEU A 19 16.43 7.91 -38.96
N GLN A 20 16.41 7.75 -40.28
CA GLN A 20 15.70 6.66 -40.95
C GLN A 20 16.20 5.28 -40.50
N ARG A 21 17.52 5.07 -40.47
CA ARG A 21 18.11 3.82 -39.96
C ARG A 21 17.76 3.56 -38.50
N PHE A 22 17.72 4.60 -37.68
CA PHE A 22 17.34 4.51 -36.27
C PHE A 22 15.87 4.12 -36.11
N LEU A 23 14.95 4.80 -36.81
CA LEU A 23 13.51 4.50 -36.80
C LEU A 23 13.21 3.09 -37.29
N GLN A 24 13.88 2.64 -38.36
CA GLN A 24 13.74 1.28 -38.87
C GLN A 24 14.17 0.22 -37.84
N ARG A 25 15.23 0.52 -37.06
CA ARG A 25 15.72 -0.38 -36.00
C ARG A 25 14.75 -0.43 -34.83
N ILE A 26 14.18 0.71 -34.42
CA ILE A 26 13.14 0.75 -33.38
C ILE A 26 11.92 -0.05 -33.82
N GLN A 27 11.46 0.13 -35.05
CA GLN A 27 10.32 -0.62 -35.59
C GLN A 27 10.58 -2.13 -35.59
N THR A 28 11.80 -2.54 -35.97
CA THR A 28 12.20 -3.95 -35.91
C THR A 28 12.10 -4.53 -34.48
N VAL A 29 12.45 -3.73 -33.47
CA VAL A 29 12.32 -4.15 -32.06
C VAL A 29 10.85 -4.24 -31.65
N PHE A 30 10.00 -3.30 -32.07
CA PHE A 30 8.55 -3.40 -31.81
C PHE A 30 7.93 -4.63 -32.47
N ASP A 31 8.25 -4.90 -33.74
CA ASP A 31 7.79 -6.09 -34.45
C ASP A 31 8.27 -7.38 -33.76
N CYS A 32 9.51 -7.38 -33.23
CA CYS A 32 10.06 -8.49 -32.46
C CYS A 32 9.31 -8.71 -31.15
N ILE A 33 9.01 -7.65 -30.38
CA ILE A 33 8.18 -7.74 -29.16
C ILE A 33 6.79 -8.28 -29.50
N GLN A 34 6.16 -7.72 -30.53
CA GLN A 34 4.81 -8.12 -30.96
C GLN A 34 4.74 -9.58 -31.42
N THR A 35 5.77 -10.06 -32.12
CA THR A 35 5.87 -11.47 -32.55
C THR A 35 6.16 -12.40 -31.37
N THR A 36 7.08 -12.01 -30.48
CA THR A 36 7.50 -12.84 -29.33
C THR A 36 6.35 -13.12 -28.37
N PHE A 37 5.48 -12.14 -28.13
CA PHE A 37 4.34 -12.27 -27.24
C PHE A 37 3.01 -12.46 -27.99
N ASN A 38 3.04 -12.70 -29.31
CA ASN A 38 1.86 -12.89 -30.15
C ASN A 38 0.77 -11.81 -29.94
N LEU A 39 1.18 -10.54 -29.85
CA LEU A 39 0.34 -9.41 -29.45
C LEU A 39 -0.61 -8.92 -30.57
N GLN A 40 -0.56 -9.52 -31.76
CA GLN A 40 -1.30 -9.04 -32.93
C GLN A 40 -2.36 -10.04 -33.39
N ASP A 41 -3.52 -9.51 -33.80
CA ASP A 41 -4.33 -10.16 -34.83
C ASP A 41 -3.57 -9.98 -36.16
N LYS A 42 -3.09 -11.10 -36.72
CA LYS A 42 -2.27 -11.13 -37.94
C LYS A 42 -2.95 -10.40 -39.11
N ASP A 43 -4.28 -10.44 -39.19
CA ASP A 43 -5.04 -9.77 -40.24
C ASP A 43 -5.04 -8.25 -40.02
N VAL A 44 -5.17 -7.78 -38.76
CA VAL A 44 -5.16 -6.35 -38.43
C VAL A 44 -3.79 -5.72 -38.72
N TYR A 45 -2.69 -6.43 -38.43
CA TYR A 45 -1.35 -5.94 -38.77
C TYR A 45 -1.15 -5.79 -40.28
N LEU A 46 -1.54 -6.79 -41.07
CA LEU A 46 -1.47 -6.74 -42.53
C LEU A 46 -2.32 -5.59 -43.08
N ILE A 47 -3.54 -5.41 -42.55
CA ILE A 47 -4.44 -4.31 -42.94
C ILE A 47 -3.83 -2.94 -42.56
N LYS A 48 -3.15 -2.81 -41.41
CA LYS A 48 -2.45 -1.56 -41.03
C LYS A 48 -1.27 -1.24 -41.94
N GLN A 49 -0.49 -2.24 -42.36
CA GLN A 49 0.59 -2.06 -43.33
C GLN A 49 0.05 -1.65 -44.70
N GLU A 50 -1.06 -2.26 -45.13
CA GLU A 50 -1.76 -1.86 -46.34
C GLU A 50 -2.31 -0.44 -46.25
N LEU A 51 -2.93 -0.06 -45.13
CA LEU A 51 -3.44 1.30 -44.88
C LEU A 51 -2.34 2.34 -45.02
N LYS A 52 -1.17 2.09 -44.43
CA LYS A 52 0.00 2.97 -44.53
C LYS A 52 0.44 3.18 -45.98
N ASN A 53 0.48 2.11 -46.77
CA ASN A 53 0.80 2.20 -48.20
C ASN A 53 -0.27 3.01 -48.97
N LEU A 54 -1.55 2.82 -48.66
CA LEU A 54 -2.64 3.59 -49.27
C LEU A 54 -2.59 5.07 -48.91
N GLU A 55 -2.25 5.41 -47.67
CA GLU A 55 -2.04 6.79 -47.22
C GLU A 55 -0.84 7.45 -47.91
N GLU A 56 0.24 6.70 -48.15
CA GLU A 56 1.38 7.17 -48.95
C GLU A 56 0.98 7.44 -50.41
N ILE A 57 0.18 6.57 -51.02
CA ILE A 57 -0.38 6.78 -52.36
C ILE A 57 -1.28 8.02 -52.38
N LYS A 58 -2.15 8.19 -51.37
CA LYS A 58 -3.02 9.36 -51.22
C LYS A 58 -2.20 10.65 -51.08
N LYS A 59 -1.12 10.61 -50.30
CA LYS A 59 -0.17 11.73 -50.16
C LYS A 59 0.56 12.04 -51.48
N GLY A 60 0.96 11.00 -52.22
CA GLY A 60 1.55 11.13 -53.55
C GLY A 60 0.60 11.79 -54.55
N CYS A 61 -0.66 11.34 -54.59
CA CYS A 61 -1.69 11.93 -55.44
C CYS A 61 -1.96 13.40 -55.05
N ASN A 62 -2.12 13.70 -53.76
CA ASN A 62 -2.33 15.06 -53.28
C ASN A 62 -1.15 16.00 -53.62
N ASN A 63 0.06 15.48 -53.75
CA ASN A 63 1.23 16.27 -54.17
C ASN A 63 1.23 16.62 -55.66
N LEU A 64 0.46 15.91 -56.48
CA LEU A 64 0.26 16.16 -57.91
C LEU A 64 -0.96 17.07 -58.17
N HIS A 65 -1.66 17.49 -57.12
CA HIS A 65 -2.82 18.36 -57.24
C HIS A 65 -2.47 19.70 -57.91
N PRO A 66 -3.24 20.17 -58.91
CA PRO A 66 -2.95 21.40 -59.66
C PRO A 66 -2.69 22.62 -58.77
N ALA A 67 -3.48 22.81 -57.72
CA ALA A 67 -3.30 23.89 -56.74
C ALA A 67 -1.93 23.82 -56.00
N ARG A 68 -1.44 22.62 -55.66
CA ARG A 68 -0.13 22.46 -55.01
C ARG A 68 1.03 22.63 -55.98
N ILE A 69 0.88 22.17 -57.22
CA ILE A 69 1.86 22.41 -58.28
C ILE A 69 1.96 23.92 -58.57
N PHE A 70 0.81 24.60 -58.61
CA PHE A 70 0.73 26.05 -58.80
C PHE A 70 1.47 26.84 -57.72
N LEU A 71 1.32 26.48 -56.44
CA LEU A 71 2.08 27.09 -55.35
C LEU A 71 3.59 26.88 -55.49
N ARG A 72 4.05 25.68 -55.84
CA ARG A 72 5.48 25.40 -56.05
C ARG A 72 6.06 26.18 -57.23
N LYS A 73 5.31 26.35 -58.32
CA LYS A 73 5.72 27.21 -59.45
C LYS A 73 5.92 28.67 -59.02
N HIS A 74 5.23 29.10 -57.97
CA HIS A 74 5.37 30.41 -57.35
C HIS A 74 6.31 30.41 -56.12
N ASN A 75 7.14 29.37 -55.95
CA ASN A 75 8.12 29.20 -54.87
C ASN A 75 7.54 29.05 -53.44
N TYR A 76 6.26 28.67 -53.31
CA TYR A 76 5.65 28.37 -52.01
C TYR A 76 5.56 26.86 -51.76
N SER A 77 5.99 26.41 -50.57
CA SER A 77 5.91 24.99 -50.17
C SER A 77 4.49 24.56 -49.84
N ASP A 78 3.70 25.47 -49.26
CA ASP A 78 2.31 25.30 -48.87
C ASP A 78 1.60 26.65 -48.77
N ILE A 79 0.27 26.60 -48.60
CA ILE A 79 -0.58 27.80 -48.48
C ILE A 79 -0.34 28.58 -47.18
N ILE A 80 0.24 27.94 -46.15
CA ILE A 80 0.53 28.58 -44.86
C ILE A 80 1.67 29.58 -45.05
N MET A 81 2.72 29.20 -45.81
CA MET A 81 3.84 30.09 -46.15
C MET A 81 3.37 31.32 -46.94
N LEU A 82 2.55 31.12 -47.97
CA LEU A 82 1.99 32.24 -48.77
C LEU A 82 1.14 33.18 -47.90
N ASN A 83 0.25 32.63 -47.06
CA ASN A 83 -0.55 33.43 -46.15
C ASN A 83 0.31 34.20 -45.12
N GLY A 84 1.39 33.59 -44.63
CA GLY A 84 2.32 34.24 -43.73
C GLY A 84 3.00 35.46 -44.37
N GLU A 85 3.45 35.34 -45.62
CA GLU A 85 4.08 36.45 -46.34
C GLU A 85 3.08 37.58 -46.66
N ILE A 86 1.83 37.23 -47.01
CA ILE A 86 0.75 38.22 -47.19
C ILE A 86 0.53 39.02 -45.90
N GLU A 87 0.43 38.36 -44.75
CA GLU A 87 0.23 39.05 -43.47
C GLU A 87 1.43 39.90 -43.04
N GLU A 88 2.66 39.45 -43.35
CA GLU A 88 3.86 40.23 -43.10
C GLU A 88 3.87 41.53 -43.93
N LEU A 89 3.50 41.45 -45.23
CA LEU A 89 3.39 42.62 -46.09
C LEU A 89 2.25 43.55 -45.66
N LYS A 90 1.09 43.02 -45.25
CA LYS A 90 -0.01 43.83 -44.65
C LYS A 90 0.47 44.63 -43.45
N THR A 91 1.27 44.00 -42.59
CA THR A 91 1.83 44.64 -41.41
C THR A 91 2.82 45.74 -41.78
N LYS A 92 3.72 45.48 -42.73
CA LYS A 92 4.68 46.48 -43.26
C LYS A 92 3.98 47.67 -43.92
N GLN A 93 2.93 47.41 -44.69
CA GLN A 93 2.13 48.45 -45.35
C GLN A 93 1.43 49.36 -44.33
N LYS A 94 0.83 48.77 -43.30
CA LYS A 94 0.21 49.51 -42.20
C LYS A 94 1.23 50.39 -41.46
N GLY A 95 2.43 49.87 -41.21
CA GLY A 95 3.53 50.63 -40.62
C GLY A 95 3.98 51.82 -41.48
N ALA A 96 4.13 51.61 -42.79
CA ALA A 96 4.51 52.68 -43.72
C ALA A 96 3.45 53.80 -43.81
N LEU A 97 2.16 53.44 -43.80
CA LEU A 97 1.05 54.41 -43.73
C LEU A 97 1.15 55.28 -42.47
N GLN A 98 1.39 54.64 -41.32
CA GLN A 98 1.47 55.32 -40.04
C GLN A 98 2.68 56.27 -39.95
N VAL A 99 3.81 55.91 -40.57
CA VAL A 99 4.98 56.80 -40.70
C VAL A 99 4.62 58.02 -41.55
N ALA A 100 3.96 57.82 -42.70
CA ALA A 100 3.55 58.93 -43.57
C ALA A 100 2.56 59.89 -42.86
N GLU A 101 1.59 59.35 -42.12
CA GLU A 101 0.66 60.14 -41.30
C GLU A 101 1.38 60.96 -40.22
N THR A 102 2.36 60.35 -39.56
CA THR A 102 3.17 61.02 -38.52
C THR A 102 4.04 62.13 -39.14
N GLU A 103 4.71 61.86 -40.26
CA GLU A 103 5.52 62.85 -40.97
C GLU A 103 4.67 64.03 -41.47
N GLN A 104 3.44 63.76 -41.92
CA GLN A 104 2.49 64.80 -42.33
C GLN A 104 2.01 65.64 -41.15
N HIS A 105 1.76 65.01 -40.00
CA HIS A 105 1.38 65.69 -38.77
C HIS A 105 2.51 66.59 -38.24
N ASP A 106 3.73 66.05 -38.16
CA ASP A 106 4.92 66.78 -37.70
C ASP A 106 5.26 67.95 -38.63
N MET A 107 5.13 67.76 -39.95
CA MET A 107 5.28 68.84 -40.92
C MET A 107 4.30 69.97 -40.63
N LYS A 108 3.00 69.65 -40.48
CA LYS A 108 1.95 70.65 -40.24
C LYS A 108 2.21 71.40 -38.93
N TYR A 109 2.57 70.69 -37.86
CA TYR A 109 2.90 71.29 -36.57
C TYR A 109 4.11 72.22 -36.64
N THR A 110 5.20 71.77 -37.29
CA THR A 110 6.44 72.53 -37.40
C THR A 110 6.24 73.79 -38.24
N LEU A 111 5.52 73.69 -39.36
CA LEU A 111 5.19 74.84 -40.21
C LEU A 111 4.25 75.82 -39.52
N GLU A 112 3.25 75.34 -38.77
CA GLU A 112 2.36 76.22 -38.01
C GLU A 112 3.13 77.04 -36.97
N ASN A 113 4.06 76.41 -36.26
CA ASN A 113 4.93 77.10 -35.29
C ASN A 113 5.80 78.17 -35.98
N LEU A 114 6.45 77.85 -37.09
CA LEU A 114 7.27 78.81 -37.84
C LEU A 114 6.42 79.95 -38.43
N ASN A 115 5.24 79.63 -38.96
CA ASN A 115 4.29 80.62 -39.49
C ASN A 115 3.68 81.51 -38.38
N SER A 116 3.55 81.00 -37.16
CA SER A 116 3.15 81.80 -35.99
C SER A 116 4.23 82.84 -35.65
N ILE A 117 5.51 82.47 -35.74
CA ILE A 117 6.63 83.42 -35.54
C ILE A 117 6.59 84.52 -36.60
N VAL A 118 6.31 84.17 -37.87
CA VAL A 118 6.18 85.17 -38.96
C VAL A 118 5.00 86.10 -38.72
N ARG A 119 3.83 85.58 -38.30
CA ARG A 119 2.66 86.40 -37.98
C ARG A 119 2.94 87.37 -36.82
N GLU A 120 3.57 86.89 -35.76
CA GLU A 120 3.89 87.71 -34.60
C GLU A 120 4.92 88.81 -34.95
N TYR A 121 5.90 88.48 -35.79
CA TYR A 121 6.83 89.47 -36.35
C TYR A 121 6.12 90.56 -37.17
N MET A 122 5.16 90.18 -38.02
CA MET A 122 4.36 91.14 -38.81
C MET A 122 3.48 92.03 -37.92
N ASN A 123 2.91 91.49 -36.83
CA ASN A 123 2.15 92.27 -35.86
C ASN A 123 3.01 93.32 -35.13
N LEU A 124 4.28 92.99 -34.81
CA LEU A 124 5.22 93.88 -34.10
C LEU A 124 5.93 94.91 -35.01
N SER A 125 5.69 94.84 -36.33
CA SER A 125 6.28 95.72 -37.34
C SER A 125 5.17 96.37 -38.20
N PRO A 126 4.36 97.28 -37.65
CA PRO A 126 3.31 97.92 -38.42
C PRO A 126 3.91 98.97 -39.38
N SER A 127 3.98 98.64 -40.67
CA SER A 127 4.18 99.64 -41.73
C SER A 127 2.85 100.29 -42.10
N GLU A 128 2.84 101.62 -42.28
CA GLU A 128 1.70 102.41 -42.74
C GLU A 128 1.18 101.93 -44.11
N THR A 129 0.23 101.01 -44.09
CA THR A 129 -0.96 100.99 -44.96
C THR A 129 -1.90 99.94 -44.41
N ASP A 130 -2.71 100.37 -43.45
CA ASP A 130 -3.84 99.61 -42.95
C ASP A 130 -5.01 99.78 -43.93
N ARG A 131 -5.39 98.69 -44.61
CA ARG A 131 -6.78 98.30 -44.97
C ARG A 131 -6.80 97.01 -45.80
N GLY A 132 -7.26 95.92 -45.18
CA GLY A 132 -8.28 95.07 -45.83
C GLY A 132 -7.93 93.61 -46.17
N VAL A 133 -7.90 92.77 -45.12
CA VAL A 133 -8.39 91.36 -45.08
C VAL A 133 -7.61 90.26 -45.81
N ALA A 134 -6.75 89.60 -45.02
CA ALA A 134 -6.68 88.16 -44.72
C ALA A 134 -6.91 87.12 -45.84
N GLY A 135 -5.86 86.33 -46.10
CA GLY A 135 -5.99 84.87 -46.17
C GLY A 135 -5.32 84.16 -47.34
N GLU A 136 -3.98 84.15 -47.43
CA GLU A 136 -3.19 83.00 -47.94
C GLU A 136 -1.68 83.27 -47.76
N LEU A 137 -1.08 82.67 -46.74
CA LEU A 137 0.32 82.85 -46.35
C LEU A 137 1.28 81.89 -47.11
N SER A 138 1.01 81.62 -48.39
CA SER A 138 1.78 80.67 -49.21
C SER A 138 2.38 81.25 -50.50
N GLY A 139 2.29 82.57 -50.69
CA GLY A 139 2.66 83.24 -51.96
C GLY A 139 3.73 84.34 -51.86
N MET A 140 4.59 84.37 -50.85
CA MET A 140 5.55 85.48 -50.63
C MET A 140 7.03 85.05 -50.53
N LEU A 141 7.47 84.18 -51.44
CA LEU A 141 8.91 84.01 -51.71
C LEU A 141 9.33 84.94 -52.85
N GLY A 142 9.87 86.11 -52.52
CA GLY A 142 10.50 86.99 -53.51
C GLY A 142 10.44 88.50 -53.29
N ARG A 143 10.08 89.01 -52.10
CA ARG A 143 10.19 90.46 -51.81
C ARG A 143 10.88 90.71 -50.47
N THR A 144 12.02 91.39 -50.54
CA THR A 144 12.81 91.86 -49.39
C THR A 144 12.00 92.87 -48.58
N LEU A 145 11.58 92.50 -47.38
CA LEU A 145 10.88 93.38 -46.45
C LEU A 145 11.92 94.26 -45.72
N HIS A 146 12.16 95.47 -46.23
CA HIS A 146 12.97 96.48 -45.56
C HIS A 146 12.06 97.53 -44.89
N GLY A 147 11.81 97.36 -43.59
CA GLY A 147 11.13 98.33 -42.73
C GLY A 147 11.50 98.06 -41.28
N LYS A 148 12.33 98.92 -40.69
CA LYS A 148 12.95 98.71 -39.37
C LYS A 148 12.01 99.12 -38.23
N SER A 149 11.43 98.14 -37.53
CA SER A 149 10.91 98.31 -36.16
C SER A 149 11.86 97.61 -35.19
N THR A 150 12.50 98.37 -34.29
CA THR A 150 13.48 97.86 -33.31
C THR A 150 12.89 96.79 -32.38
N GLN A 151 11.57 96.78 -32.21
CA GLN A 151 10.84 95.84 -31.36
C GLN A 151 10.67 94.47 -32.03
N ALA A 152 10.46 94.44 -33.35
CA ALA A 152 10.32 93.21 -34.14
C ALA A 152 11.65 92.45 -34.28
N GLU A 153 12.78 93.16 -34.41
CA GLU A 153 14.13 92.54 -34.41
C GLU A 153 14.52 91.95 -33.05
N SER A 154 14.07 92.56 -31.95
CA SER A 154 14.28 92.01 -30.60
C SER A 154 13.51 90.71 -30.39
N TYR A 155 12.26 90.63 -30.89
CA TYR A 155 11.44 89.43 -30.81
C TYR A 155 12.09 88.23 -31.51
N LEU A 156 12.59 88.43 -32.74
CA LEU A 156 13.27 87.38 -33.51
C LEU A 156 14.48 86.81 -32.76
N LYS A 157 15.29 87.66 -32.13
CA LYS A 157 16.42 87.22 -31.30
C LYS A 157 15.98 86.39 -30.09
N THR A 158 14.88 86.77 -29.42
CA THR A 158 14.33 85.98 -28.30
C THR A 158 13.80 84.62 -28.71
N VAL A 159 13.23 84.48 -29.91
CA VAL A 159 12.81 83.18 -30.45
C VAL A 159 13.93 82.43 -31.20
N GLY A 160 15.17 82.95 -31.16
CA GLY A 160 16.37 82.26 -31.63
C GLY A 160 16.77 82.50 -33.09
N TYR A 161 16.20 83.48 -33.78
CA TYR A 161 16.47 83.76 -35.19
C TYR A 161 17.12 85.14 -35.42
N SER A 162 18.06 85.20 -36.37
CA SER A 162 18.84 86.42 -36.65
C SER A 162 18.11 87.43 -37.54
N SER A 163 17.19 86.98 -38.39
CA SER A 163 16.33 87.82 -39.25
C SER A 163 15.07 87.07 -39.67
N ILE A 164 14.06 87.79 -40.16
CA ILE A 164 12.82 87.19 -40.66
C ILE A 164 13.06 86.37 -41.93
N ASP A 165 14.01 86.79 -42.77
CA ASP A 165 14.39 86.07 -43.99
C ASP A 165 14.93 84.67 -43.66
N VAL A 166 15.66 84.51 -42.56
CA VAL A 166 16.15 83.20 -42.08
C VAL A 166 14.99 82.30 -41.63
N VAL A 167 13.94 82.86 -41.03
CA VAL A 167 12.73 82.07 -40.67
C VAL A 167 11.99 81.62 -41.94
N CYS A 168 11.85 82.51 -42.94
CA CYS A 168 11.24 82.18 -44.22
C CYS A 168 12.05 81.14 -45.02
N GLU A 169 13.39 81.24 -45.02
CA GLU A 169 14.26 80.19 -45.58
C GLU A 169 14.08 78.89 -44.82
N LYS A 170 13.98 78.91 -43.50
CA LYS A 170 13.74 77.71 -42.69
C LYS A 170 12.40 77.05 -43.00
N ILE A 171 11.35 77.84 -43.25
CA ILE A 171 10.05 77.34 -43.71
C ILE A 171 10.20 76.63 -45.06
N ALA A 172 10.83 77.27 -46.04
CA ALA A 172 11.03 76.70 -47.37
C ALA A 172 11.90 75.42 -47.33
N GLU A 173 12.96 75.39 -46.52
CA GLU A 173 13.78 74.20 -46.27
C GLU A 173 12.98 73.07 -45.62
N THR A 174 12.15 73.40 -44.64
CA THR A 174 11.32 72.44 -43.90
C THR A 174 10.26 71.83 -44.80
N GLU A 175 9.55 72.65 -45.59
CA GLU A 175 8.60 72.18 -46.59
C GLU A 175 9.25 71.26 -47.62
N LYS A 176 10.43 71.63 -48.12
CA LYS A 176 11.17 70.80 -49.09
C LYS A 176 11.62 69.47 -48.49
N SER A 177 12.09 69.49 -47.24
CA SER A 177 12.53 68.29 -46.51
C SER A 177 11.38 67.31 -46.29
N TYR A 178 10.24 67.78 -45.75
CA TYR A 178 9.09 66.91 -45.52
C TYR A 178 8.39 66.47 -46.80
N ARG A 179 8.36 67.30 -47.85
CA ARG A 179 7.86 66.89 -49.18
C ARG A 179 8.65 65.71 -49.73
N ASN A 180 9.98 65.72 -49.58
CA ASN A 180 10.82 64.59 -50.00
C ASN A 180 10.57 63.33 -49.16
N LYS A 181 10.38 63.48 -47.84
CA LYS A 181 10.06 62.35 -46.94
C LYS A 181 8.70 61.73 -47.28
N LEU A 182 7.67 62.57 -47.43
CA LEU A 182 6.33 62.11 -47.77
C LEU A 182 6.31 61.44 -49.15
N GLN A 183 7.04 61.98 -50.13
CA GLN A 183 7.18 61.36 -51.46
C GLN A 183 7.87 60.00 -51.40
N TRP A 184 8.88 59.84 -50.53
CA TRP A 184 9.55 58.56 -50.30
C TRP A 184 8.61 57.55 -49.62
N SER A 185 7.89 57.97 -48.58
CA SER A 185 6.91 57.15 -47.86
C SER A 185 5.74 56.71 -48.76
N THR A 186 5.23 57.59 -49.61
CA THR A 186 4.20 57.25 -50.61
C THR A 186 4.71 56.23 -51.62
N LYS A 187 5.93 56.39 -52.12
CA LYS A 187 6.54 55.45 -53.07
C LYS A 187 6.74 54.05 -52.44
N GLN A 188 7.17 54.00 -51.17
CA GLN A 188 7.29 52.74 -50.44
C GLN A 188 5.94 52.05 -50.25
N ASN A 189 4.88 52.80 -49.96
CA ASN A 189 3.55 52.25 -49.82
C ASN A 189 2.98 51.72 -51.16
N GLU A 190 3.25 52.40 -52.27
CA GLU A 190 2.89 51.93 -53.62
C GLU A 190 3.60 50.60 -53.96
N GLU A 191 4.91 50.48 -53.67
CA GLU A 191 5.69 49.25 -53.90
C GLU A 191 5.14 48.06 -53.07
N LEU A 192 4.75 48.32 -51.81
CA LEU A 192 4.12 47.31 -50.94
C LEU A 192 2.73 46.92 -51.46
N SER A 193 1.92 47.89 -51.92
CA SER A 193 0.58 47.63 -52.44
C SER A 193 0.60 46.78 -53.72
N ILE A 194 1.57 47.02 -54.61
CA ILE A 194 1.76 46.22 -55.83
C ILE A 194 2.15 44.79 -55.48
N SER A 195 3.06 44.63 -54.52
CA SER A 195 3.53 43.30 -54.07
C SER A 195 2.40 42.50 -53.40
N LEU A 196 1.59 43.17 -52.59
CA LEU A 196 0.46 42.56 -51.89
C LEU A 196 -0.65 42.12 -52.85
N SER A 197 -1.02 42.97 -53.81
CA SER A 197 -1.98 42.63 -54.86
C SER A 197 -1.53 41.42 -55.69
N ARG A 198 -0.23 41.31 -55.98
CA ARG A 198 0.33 40.14 -56.66
C ARG A 198 0.17 38.86 -55.84
N LEU A 199 0.49 38.87 -54.55
CA LEU A 199 0.37 37.68 -53.70
C LEU A 199 -1.10 37.28 -53.46
N GLU A 200 -2.00 38.25 -53.30
CA GLU A 200 -3.44 37.99 -53.18
C GLU A 200 -4.02 37.38 -54.47
N SER A 201 -3.56 37.81 -55.65
CA SER A 201 -3.93 37.19 -56.92
C SER A 201 -3.47 35.73 -57.03
N ILE A 202 -2.25 35.41 -56.56
CA ILE A 202 -1.76 34.01 -56.49
C ILE A 202 -2.65 33.18 -55.56
N LYS A 203 -3.08 33.75 -54.42
CA LYS A 203 -3.97 33.06 -53.48
C LYS A 203 -5.35 32.79 -54.08
N GLU A 204 -5.95 33.77 -54.74
CA GLU A 204 -7.26 33.60 -55.41
C GLU A 204 -7.22 32.52 -56.50
N GLU A 205 -6.14 32.49 -57.29
CA GLU A 205 -5.97 31.47 -58.33
C GLU A 205 -5.72 30.08 -57.72
N HIS A 206 -4.96 29.98 -56.62
CA HIS A 206 -4.83 28.75 -55.85
C HIS A 206 -6.18 28.24 -55.33
N ASP A 207 -7.00 29.12 -54.74
CA ASP A 207 -8.29 28.75 -54.14
C ASP A 207 -9.31 28.34 -55.22
N SER A 208 -9.26 28.97 -56.41
CA SER A 208 -10.03 28.57 -57.60
C SER A 208 -9.62 27.17 -58.11
N LEU A 209 -8.32 26.89 -58.18
CA LEU A 209 -7.78 25.57 -58.54
C LEU A 209 -8.10 24.49 -57.48
N LEU A 210 -8.34 24.89 -56.23
CA LEU A 210 -8.75 23.98 -55.15
C LEU A 210 -10.27 23.69 -55.22
N ALA A 211 -11.08 24.68 -55.62
CA ALA A 211 -12.53 24.57 -55.75
C ALA A 211 -12.97 23.70 -56.95
N THR A 212 -12.11 23.51 -57.95
CA THR A 212 -12.37 22.73 -59.17
C THR A 212 -12.16 21.21 -59.00
N ARG A 213 -12.46 20.68 -57.81
CA ARG A 213 -12.22 19.29 -57.39
C ARG A 213 -12.91 18.19 -58.23
N ASN A 214 -13.71 18.55 -59.24
CA ASN A 214 -14.43 17.61 -60.11
C ASN A 214 -13.69 17.25 -61.42
N LEU A 215 -12.49 17.80 -61.66
CA LEU A 215 -11.67 17.49 -62.84
C LEU A 215 -10.27 17.08 -62.39
N VAL A 216 -10.09 15.80 -62.06
CA VAL A 216 -8.78 15.20 -61.76
C VAL A 216 -7.84 15.44 -62.94
N SER A 217 -6.63 15.95 -62.70
CA SER A 217 -5.67 16.21 -63.76
C SER A 217 -5.23 14.91 -64.44
N SER A 218 -4.87 14.95 -65.72
CA SER A 218 -4.40 13.76 -66.46
C SER A 218 -3.19 13.06 -65.80
N GLU A 219 -2.39 13.81 -65.06
CA GLU A 219 -1.21 13.32 -64.33
C GLU A 219 -1.62 12.57 -63.04
N GLU A 220 -2.62 13.06 -62.30
CA GLU A 220 -3.20 12.36 -61.15
C GLU A 220 -3.89 11.05 -61.58
N ILE A 221 -4.63 11.05 -62.70
CA ILE A 221 -5.25 9.83 -63.24
C ILE A 221 -4.20 8.79 -63.64
N SER A 222 -3.10 9.23 -64.26
CA SER A 222 -2.00 8.35 -64.64
C SER A 222 -1.29 7.76 -63.40
N PHE A 223 -1.03 8.59 -62.38
CA PHE A 223 -0.41 8.15 -61.13
C PHE A 223 -1.28 7.13 -60.38
N LEU A 224 -2.58 7.39 -60.26
CA LEU A 224 -3.52 6.48 -59.62
C LEU A 224 -3.59 5.14 -60.37
N ARG A 225 -3.66 5.14 -61.70
CA ARG A 225 -3.67 3.90 -62.51
C ARG A 225 -2.39 3.09 -62.34
N GLU A 226 -1.22 3.75 -62.30
CA GLU A 226 0.07 3.08 -62.04
C GLU A 226 0.09 2.39 -60.68
N LYS A 227 -0.59 2.97 -59.68
CA LYS A 227 -0.75 2.40 -58.34
C LYS A 227 -1.97 1.50 -58.17
N GLY A 228 -2.68 1.19 -59.26
CA GLY A 228 -3.80 0.24 -59.29
C GLY A 228 -5.17 0.82 -58.90
N PHE A 229 -5.33 2.14 -58.86
CA PHE A 229 -6.59 2.82 -58.53
C PHE A 229 -7.18 3.53 -59.75
N ASN A 230 -8.49 3.36 -59.96
CA ASN A 230 -9.20 3.96 -61.09
C ASN A 230 -9.64 5.41 -60.83
N SER A 231 -9.81 5.80 -59.57
CA SER A 231 -10.16 7.16 -59.16
C SER A 231 -9.67 7.43 -57.74
N TYR A 232 -9.66 8.71 -57.34
CA TYR A 232 -9.29 9.12 -55.99
C TYR A 232 -10.36 8.69 -54.97
N GLU A 233 -11.63 8.70 -55.37
CA GLU A 233 -12.76 8.25 -54.54
C GLU A 233 -12.61 6.78 -54.15
N LEU A 234 -12.23 5.90 -55.09
CA LEU A 234 -11.98 4.48 -54.81
C LEU A 234 -10.79 4.28 -53.86
N LEU A 235 -9.76 5.11 -53.96
CA LEU A 235 -8.64 5.09 -53.01
C LEU A 235 -9.10 5.51 -51.60
N ASP A 236 -9.92 6.56 -51.51
CA ASP A 236 -10.46 7.06 -50.25
C ASP A 236 -11.44 6.07 -49.61
N GLU A 237 -12.33 5.45 -50.40
CA GLU A 237 -13.23 4.38 -49.96
C GLU A 237 -12.45 3.18 -49.42
N ASN A 238 -11.35 2.78 -50.07
CA ASN A 238 -10.51 1.67 -49.62
C ASN A 238 -9.82 1.98 -48.28
N ILE A 239 -9.35 3.23 -48.11
CA ILE A 239 -8.81 3.70 -46.84
C ILE A 239 -9.89 3.72 -45.74
N GLN A 240 -11.08 4.23 -46.04
CA GLN A 240 -12.20 4.28 -45.10
C GLN A 240 -12.65 2.88 -44.66
N GLU A 241 -12.77 1.95 -45.61
CA GLU A 241 -13.19 0.57 -45.33
C GLU A 241 -12.17 -0.18 -44.46
N LYS A 242 -10.87 -0.07 -44.79
CA LYS A 242 -9.82 -0.68 -43.95
C LYS A 242 -9.76 -0.06 -42.55
N THR A 243 -9.96 1.26 -42.44
CA THR A 243 -10.07 1.95 -41.14
C THR A 243 -11.27 1.43 -40.33
N ARG A 244 -12.40 1.19 -41.00
CA ARG A 244 -13.60 0.59 -40.38
C ARG A 244 -13.35 -0.83 -39.87
N ILE A 245 -12.74 -1.70 -40.68
CA ILE A 245 -12.42 -3.09 -40.30
C ILE A 245 -11.49 -3.12 -39.07
N ILE A 246 -10.48 -2.24 -39.02
CA ILE A 246 -9.62 -2.08 -37.84
C ILE A 246 -10.45 -1.67 -36.62
N GLY A 247 -11.35 -0.70 -36.75
CA GLY A 247 -12.22 -0.23 -35.67
C GLY A 247 -13.25 -1.25 -35.17
N GLU A 248 -13.77 -2.11 -36.06
CA GLU A 248 -14.71 -3.18 -35.71
C GLU A 248 -14.02 -4.35 -35.02
N ARG A 249 -12.86 -4.80 -35.53
CA ARG A 249 -12.08 -5.90 -34.91
C ARG A 249 -11.41 -5.48 -33.61
N GLY A 250 -11.05 -4.21 -33.45
CA GLY A 250 -10.55 -3.67 -32.18
C GLY A 250 -11.57 -3.71 -31.02
N LYS A 251 -12.86 -3.88 -31.30
CA LYS A 251 -13.92 -4.01 -30.27
C LYS A 251 -14.15 -5.45 -29.81
N ASN A 252 -13.66 -6.46 -30.54
CA ASN A 252 -13.74 -7.85 -30.11
C ASN A 252 -12.49 -8.23 -29.30
N LYS A 253 -12.72 -8.57 -28.03
CA LYS A 253 -11.71 -9.07 -27.08
C LYS A 253 -10.79 -10.11 -27.74
N GLN A 254 -9.54 -9.75 -27.99
CA GLN A 254 -8.48 -10.74 -28.24
C GLN A 254 -8.47 -11.74 -27.09
N SER A 255 -8.75 -13.01 -27.36
CA SER A 255 -8.48 -14.11 -26.42
C SER A 255 -7.05 -14.58 -26.69
N PHE A 256 -6.11 -14.28 -25.80
CA PHE A 256 -4.76 -14.81 -25.92
C PHE A 256 -4.78 -16.32 -25.65
N HIS A 257 -4.08 -17.10 -26.47
CA HIS A 257 -3.89 -18.53 -26.24
C HIS A 257 -2.52 -18.74 -25.60
N PHE A 258 -2.49 -19.38 -24.43
CA PHE A 258 -1.27 -19.63 -23.68
C PHE A 258 -0.99 -21.15 -23.66
N SER A 259 0.11 -21.56 -24.29
CA SER A 259 0.58 -22.96 -24.26
C SER A 259 1.99 -23.09 -23.70
N ASP A 260 2.83 -22.08 -23.93
CA ASP A 260 4.26 -22.10 -23.65
C ASP A 260 4.64 -21.23 -22.45
N ARG A 261 5.81 -21.50 -21.88
CA ARG A 261 6.39 -20.75 -20.75
C ARG A 261 6.79 -19.35 -21.20
N ILE A 262 6.45 -18.33 -20.41
CA ILE A 262 6.96 -16.97 -20.67
C ILE A 262 8.41 -16.85 -20.18
N ASP A 263 9.28 -16.32 -21.05
CA ASP A 263 10.59 -15.82 -20.64
C ASP A 263 10.43 -14.45 -19.96
N ALA A 264 10.48 -14.48 -18.63
CA ALA A 264 10.33 -13.30 -17.79
C ALA A 264 11.43 -12.24 -18.01
N SER A 265 12.65 -12.64 -18.39
CA SER A 265 13.74 -11.70 -18.71
C SER A 265 13.42 -10.94 -19.99
N THR A 266 12.93 -11.65 -21.01
CA THR A 266 12.54 -11.06 -22.28
C THR A 266 11.32 -10.13 -22.12
N ALA A 267 10.34 -10.51 -21.29
CA ALA A 267 9.19 -9.66 -20.97
C ALA A 267 9.57 -8.36 -20.25
N ASN A 268 10.46 -8.44 -19.26
CA ASN A 268 10.94 -7.27 -18.54
C ASN A 268 11.76 -6.34 -19.46
N ASN A 269 12.65 -6.89 -20.27
CA ASN A 269 13.43 -6.10 -21.22
C ASN A 269 12.52 -5.37 -22.22
N ALA A 270 11.43 -6.01 -22.68
CA ALA A 270 10.44 -5.39 -23.54
C ALA A 270 9.71 -4.22 -22.83
N LEU A 271 9.23 -4.42 -21.59
CA LEU A 271 8.57 -3.37 -20.80
C LEU A 271 9.48 -2.17 -20.54
N VAL A 272 10.73 -2.42 -20.13
CA VAL A 272 11.73 -1.36 -19.90
C VAL A 272 12.02 -0.61 -21.19
N TYR A 273 12.23 -1.32 -22.30
CA TYR A 273 12.49 -0.72 -23.60
C TYR A 273 11.33 0.16 -24.07
N LEU A 274 10.08 -0.31 -23.94
CA LEU A 274 8.89 0.44 -24.30
C LEU A 274 8.73 1.71 -23.43
N SER A 275 8.93 1.60 -22.12
CA SER A 275 8.89 2.75 -21.21
C SER A 275 9.97 3.81 -21.53
N GLN A 276 11.15 3.39 -21.98
CA GLN A 276 12.18 4.33 -22.44
C GLN A 276 11.80 4.97 -23.77
N CYS A 277 11.17 4.22 -24.69
CA CYS A 277 10.69 4.75 -25.97
C CYS A 277 9.57 5.81 -25.81
N GLU A 278 8.69 5.65 -24.82
CA GLU A 278 7.65 6.63 -24.48
C GLU A 278 8.19 8.00 -24.03
N LYS A 279 9.42 8.02 -23.51
CA LYS A 279 10.11 9.23 -23.04
C LYS A 279 10.88 9.97 -24.14
N VAL A 280 10.91 9.44 -25.35
CA VAL A 280 11.63 10.04 -26.49
C VAL A 280 10.82 11.20 -27.08
N ASP A 281 11.49 12.32 -27.38
CA ASP A 281 10.94 13.48 -28.10
C ASP A 281 10.74 13.21 -29.61
N HIS A 282 10.08 12.11 -29.95
CA HIS A 282 9.69 11.76 -31.32
C HIS A 282 8.28 11.15 -31.34
N HIS A 283 7.31 11.89 -31.88
CA HIS A 283 5.88 11.53 -31.85
C HIS A 283 5.59 10.09 -32.27
N CYS A 284 6.07 9.65 -33.44
CA CYS A 284 5.78 8.30 -33.95
C CYS A 284 6.32 7.17 -33.08
N VAL A 285 7.47 7.38 -32.42
CA VAL A 285 8.09 6.39 -31.54
C VAL A 285 7.29 6.29 -30.25
N LYS A 286 6.89 7.44 -29.70
CA LYS A 286 6.09 7.53 -28.48
C LYS A 286 4.72 6.85 -28.63
N GLU A 287 4.02 7.12 -29.72
CA GLU A 287 2.71 6.54 -30.02
C GLU A 287 2.79 5.02 -30.20
N SER A 288 3.72 4.54 -31.02
CA SER A 288 3.91 3.10 -31.26
C SER A 288 4.36 2.34 -30.00
N ALA A 289 5.15 3.00 -29.13
CA ALA A 289 5.57 2.45 -27.86
C ALA A 289 4.38 2.34 -26.89
N ALA A 290 3.57 3.40 -26.75
CA ALA A 290 2.40 3.41 -25.88
C ALA A 290 1.39 2.30 -26.27
N ASP A 291 1.07 2.18 -27.55
CA ASP A 291 0.18 1.12 -28.06
C ASP A 291 0.71 -0.28 -27.74
N THR A 292 1.99 -0.52 -28.02
CA THR A 292 2.61 -1.84 -27.78
C THR A 292 2.73 -2.14 -26.28
N HIS A 293 2.98 -1.13 -25.46
CA HIS A 293 3.08 -1.24 -24.01
C HIS A 293 1.74 -1.57 -23.36
N GLU A 294 0.65 -0.96 -23.82
CA GLU A 294 -0.71 -1.26 -23.34
C GLU A 294 -1.10 -2.71 -23.65
N ILE A 295 -0.86 -3.16 -24.88
CA ILE A 295 -1.20 -4.54 -25.31
C ILE A 295 -0.32 -5.57 -24.59
N LEU A 296 0.98 -5.31 -24.41
CA LEU A 296 1.88 -6.20 -23.67
C LEU A 296 1.46 -6.33 -22.19
N LYS A 297 1.06 -5.23 -21.54
CA LYS A 297 0.54 -5.26 -20.17
C LYS A 297 -0.71 -6.13 -20.06
N LYS A 298 -1.64 -5.98 -21.01
CA LYS A 298 -2.86 -6.79 -21.08
C LYS A 298 -2.54 -8.28 -21.26
N TYR A 299 -1.62 -8.61 -22.16
CA TYR A 299 -1.14 -9.99 -22.38
C TYR A 299 -0.58 -10.62 -21.10
N LEU A 300 0.29 -9.89 -20.38
CA LEU A 300 0.90 -10.37 -19.14
C LEU A 300 -0.12 -10.58 -18.01
N SER A 301 -1.12 -9.71 -17.92
CA SER A 301 -2.24 -9.86 -16.97
C SER A 301 -3.08 -11.11 -17.28
N GLU A 302 -3.47 -11.31 -18.54
CA GLU A 302 -4.22 -12.50 -18.96
C GLU A 302 -3.38 -13.79 -18.79
N TYR A 303 -2.06 -13.74 -19.00
CA TYR A 303 -1.16 -14.85 -18.72
C TYR A 303 -1.12 -15.22 -17.23
N GLY A 304 -1.04 -14.23 -16.35
CA GLY A 304 -1.08 -14.46 -14.90
C GLY A 304 -2.38 -15.15 -14.45
N ASN A 305 -3.51 -14.75 -15.03
CA ASN A 305 -4.81 -15.40 -14.80
C ASN A 305 -4.81 -16.85 -15.27
N PHE A 306 -4.27 -17.12 -16.47
CA PHE A 306 -4.11 -18.48 -16.98
C PHE A 306 -3.23 -19.34 -16.06
N LEU A 307 -2.08 -18.82 -15.62
CA LEU A 307 -1.15 -19.53 -14.75
C LEU A 307 -1.79 -19.89 -13.40
N ASN A 308 -2.54 -18.97 -12.80
CA ASN A 308 -3.30 -19.21 -11.56
C ASN A 308 -4.36 -20.30 -11.74
N GLN A 309 -5.07 -20.30 -12.88
CA GLN A 309 -6.06 -21.34 -13.19
C GLN A 309 -5.38 -22.71 -13.36
N GLU A 310 -4.24 -22.78 -14.06
CA GLU A 310 -3.50 -24.04 -14.25
C GLU A 310 -2.91 -24.57 -12.94
N ILE A 311 -2.32 -23.71 -12.10
CA ILE A 311 -1.83 -24.08 -10.76
C ILE A 311 -2.99 -24.63 -9.92
N SER A 312 -4.12 -23.93 -9.89
CA SER A 312 -5.31 -24.35 -9.12
C SER A 312 -5.86 -25.69 -9.61
N LYS A 313 -5.96 -25.89 -10.93
CA LYS A 313 -6.39 -27.17 -11.52
C LYS A 313 -5.43 -28.29 -11.13
N LYS A 314 -4.12 -28.09 -11.28
CA LYS A 314 -3.09 -29.10 -10.96
C LYS A 314 -3.06 -29.43 -9.46
N PHE A 315 -3.15 -28.42 -8.60
CA PHE A 315 -3.21 -28.60 -7.15
C PHE A 315 -4.45 -29.38 -6.72
N ASN A 316 -5.64 -28.99 -7.20
CA ASN A 316 -6.89 -29.71 -6.92
C ASN A 316 -6.85 -31.15 -7.44
N TYR A 317 -6.26 -31.36 -8.62
CA TYR A 317 -6.07 -32.69 -9.18
C TYR A 317 -5.15 -33.56 -8.32
N ILE A 318 -4.01 -33.02 -7.85
CA ILE A 318 -3.08 -33.73 -6.94
C ILE A 318 -3.77 -34.11 -5.62
N ILE A 319 -4.59 -33.22 -5.06
CA ILE A 319 -5.35 -33.49 -3.84
C ILE A 319 -6.41 -34.58 -4.06
N SER A 320 -6.97 -34.66 -5.26
CA SER A 320 -8.01 -35.64 -5.61
C SER A 320 -7.52 -37.07 -5.89
N ILE A 321 -6.19 -37.28 -6.00
CA ILE A 321 -5.61 -38.60 -6.33
C ILE A 321 -5.21 -39.38 -5.07
N ASP A 322 -5.80 -40.58 -4.93
CA ASP A 322 -5.38 -41.61 -3.96
C ASP A 322 -3.98 -42.15 -4.28
N ALA A 323 -3.27 -42.56 -3.22
CA ALA A 323 -1.80 -42.59 -3.10
C ALA A 323 -0.98 -43.52 -4.04
N GLU A 324 -1.55 -44.09 -5.10
CA GLU A 324 -0.84 -45.00 -5.99
C GLU A 324 -0.24 -44.28 -7.22
N GLY A 325 1.06 -43.97 -7.14
CA GLY A 325 1.96 -43.77 -8.29
C GLY A 325 1.83 -42.48 -9.13
N GLY A 326 0.66 -41.84 -9.20
CA GLY A 326 0.42 -40.67 -10.05
C GLY A 326 0.94 -39.32 -9.50
N ARG A 327 1.25 -39.23 -8.20
CA ARG A 327 1.63 -37.95 -7.56
C ARG A 327 2.96 -37.38 -8.07
N PHE A 328 3.89 -38.21 -8.53
CA PHE A 328 5.26 -37.76 -8.84
C PHE A 328 5.36 -36.95 -10.14
N GLN A 329 4.65 -37.35 -11.20
CA GLN A 329 4.67 -36.62 -12.48
C GLN A 329 3.86 -35.31 -12.40
N HIS A 330 2.71 -35.34 -11.70
CA HIS A 330 1.88 -34.14 -11.53
C HIS A 330 2.46 -33.14 -10.53
N SER A 331 3.25 -33.59 -9.55
CA SER A 331 3.99 -32.68 -8.66
C SER A 331 5.13 -31.96 -9.37
N GLN A 332 5.86 -32.60 -10.30
CA GLN A 332 6.85 -31.92 -11.14
C GLN A 332 6.22 -30.87 -12.04
N ASP A 333 5.07 -31.17 -12.64
CA ASP A 333 4.30 -30.23 -13.46
C ASP A 333 3.80 -29.01 -12.66
N LEU A 334 3.31 -29.25 -11.44
CA LEU A 334 2.94 -28.19 -10.51
C LEU A 334 4.18 -27.39 -10.09
N GLU A 335 5.28 -28.06 -9.76
CA GLU A 335 6.55 -27.42 -9.39
C GLU A 335 7.06 -26.53 -10.52
N MET A 336 7.03 -26.98 -11.78
CA MET A 336 7.40 -26.16 -12.93
C MET A 336 6.55 -24.89 -13.06
N ARG A 337 5.22 -24.99 -12.87
CA ARG A 337 4.32 -23.82 -12.91
C ARG A 337 4.50 -22.90 -11.70
N LEU A 338 4.82 -23.45 -10.53
CA LEU A 338 5.17 -22.67 -9.33
C LEU A 338 6.53 -21.96 -9.51
N GLN A 339 7.52 -22.61 -10.11
CA GLN A 339 8.81 -21.99 -10.47
C GLN A 339 8.63 -20.89 -11.51
N GLU A 340 7.70 -21.06 -12.46
CA GLU A 340 7.32 -20.02 -13.40
C GLU A 340 6.68 -18.80 -12.69
N LEU A 341 5.73 -19.04 -11.78
CA LEU A 341 5.15 -17.97 -10.95
C LEU A 341 6.21 -17.27 -10.09
N SER A 342 7.12 -18.04 -9.48
CA SER A 342 8.27 -17.53 -8.71
C SER A 342 9.23 -16.69 -9.56
N SER A 343 9.41 -17.04 -10.82
CA SER A 343 10.22 -16.23 -11.73
C SER A 343 9.55 -14.90 -12.04
N LEU A 344 8.22 -14.86 -12.17
CA LEU A 344 7.44 -13.64 -12.39
C LEU A 344 7.41 -12.72 -11.16
N SER A 345 7.40 -13.26 -9.93
CA SER A 345 7.42 -12.47 -8.69
C SER A 345 8.70 -11.67 -8.45
N ARG A 346 9.79 -12.00 -9.17
CA ARG A 346 11.03 -11.21 -9.20
C ARG A 346 10.89 -9.90 -10.01
N PHE A 347 9.74 -9.66 -10.64
CA PHE A 347 9.47 -8.52 -11.51
C PHE A 347 8.21 -7.77 -11.05
N PRO A 348 8.34 -6.79 -10.14
CA PRO A 348 7.21 -6.12 -9.47
C PRO A 348 6.15 -5.57 -10.42
N HIS A 349 6.54 -5.00 -11.56
CA HIS A 349 5.60 -4.41 -12.53
C HIS A 349 4.74 -5.44 -13.29
N VAL A 350 5.24 -6.66 -13.48
CA VAL A 350 4.46 -7.75 -14.07
C VAL A 350 3.49 -8.31 -13.03
N PHE A 351 3.94 -8.38 -11.79
CA PHE A 351 3.12 -8.82 -10.66
C PHE A 351 2.00 -7.82 -10.34
N GLU A 352 2.27 -6.51 -10.38
CA GLU A 352 1.31 -5.41 -10.21
C GLU A 352 0.08 -5.53 -11.15
N CYS A 353 0.27 -5.95 -12.40
CA CYS A 353 -0.83 -6.16 -13.36
C CYS A 353 -1.63 -7.46 -13.13
N ILE A 354 -1.11 -8.38 -12.32
CA ILE A 354 -1.79 -9.59 -11.84
C ILE A 354 -2.49 -9.30 -10.48
N ASP A 355 -2.17 -8.17 -9.85
CA ASP A 355 -2.33 -7.92 -8.41
C ASP A 355 -3.64 -7.27 -7.96
N ASP A 356 -4.48 -6.78 -8.88
CA ASP A 356 -5.75 -6.14 -8.50
C ASP A 356 -6.73 -7.09 -7.77
N CYS A 357 -6.39 -8.39 -7.70
CA CYS A 357 -7.12 -9.41 -6.93
C CYS A 357 -6.39 -9.90 -5.65
N ALA A 358 -5.20 -9.41 -5.32
CA ALA A 358 -4.41 -9.98 -4.24
C ALA A 358 -4.83 -9.49 -2.85
N ARG A 359 -5.16 -10.45 -1.99
CA ARG A 359 -5.58 -10.22 -0.60
C ARG A 359 -4.40 -10.37 0.36
N TYR A 360 -4.35 -9.53 1.40
CA TYR A 360 -3.45 -9.73 2.53
C TYR A 360 -4.00 -10.85 3.42
N VAL A 361 -3.13 -11.71 3.96
CA VAL A 361 -3.53 -12.83 4.81
C VAL A 361 -2.93 -12.64 6.20
N ASN A 362 -3.78 -12.58 7.21
CA ASN A 362 -3.38 -12.58 8.60
C ASN A 362 -3.62 -13.97 9.21
N CYS A 363 -2.53 -14.67 9.55
CA CYS A 363 -2.53 -15.90 10.31
C CYS A 363 -2.37 -15.57 11.80
N SER A 364 -3.45 -15.72 12.57
CA SER A 364 -3.48 -15.33 13.98
C SER A 364 -3.72 -16.51 14.90
N CYS A 365 -2.99 -16.54 16.01
CA CYS A 365 -3.14 -17.53 17.08
C CYS A 365 -3.01 -16.87 18.46
N TYR A 366 -3.05 -17.67 19.53
CA TYR A 366 -2.93 -17.15 20.90
C TYR A 366 -1.48 -16.99 21.40
N SER A 367 -0.50 -17.62 20.73
CA SER A 367 0.87 -17.77 21.24
C SER A 367 1.90 -17.18 20.28
N GLU A 368 2.72 -16.26 20.78
CA GLU A 368 3.82 -15.67 20.03
C GLU A 368 4.83 -16.73 19.57
N VAL A 369 5.10 -17.72 20.43
CA VAL A 369 6.06 -18.80 20.13
C VAL A 369 5.54 -19.69 18.98
N LEU A 370 4.25 -20.04 18.99
CA LEU A 370 3.64 -20.84 17.92
C LEU A 370 3.59 -20.06 16.61
N SER A 371 3.16 -18.80 16.68
CA SER A 371 3.10 -17.91 15.51
C SER A 371 4.47 -17.74 14.85
N ALA A 372 5.51 -17.48 15.64
CA ALA A 372 6.87 -17.33 15.15
C ALA A 372 7.46 -18.63 14.58
N ARG A 373 7.16 -19.78 15.21
CA ARG A 373 7.54 -21.11 14.70
C ARG A 373 6.90 -21.34 13.34
N ASP A 374 5.59 -21.18 13.22
CA ASP A 374 4.87 -21.50 11.99
C ASP A 374 5.27 -20.57 10.86
N LYS A 375 5.44 -19.27 11.13
CA LYS A 375 6.01 -18.32 10.16
C LYS A 375 7.35 -18.81 9.62
N LYS A 376 8.24 -19.27 10.51
CA LYS A 376 9.58 -19.76 10.14
C LYS A 376 9.50 -21.05 9.32
N ASP A 377 8.64 -22.00 9.71
CA ASP A 377 8.50 -23.29 9.04
C ASP A 377 7.96 -23.12 7.61
N PHE A 378 7.01 -22.20 7.39
CA PHE A 378 6.46 -21.93 6.07
C PHE A 378 7.21 -20.88 5.24
N ALA A 379 8.16 -20.13 5.83
CA ALA A 379 8.88 -19.04 5.15
C ALA A 379 9.58 -19.47 3.85
N SER A 380 10.08 -20.71 3.78
CA SER A 380 10.70 -21.23 2.55
C SER A 380 9.68 -21.37 1.40
N VAL A 381 8.48 -21.86 1.71
CA VAL A 381 7.37 -22.01 0.77
C VAL A 381 6.87 -20.64 0.34
N PHE A 382 6.64 -19.71 1.26
CA PHE A 382 6.17 -18.37 0.92
C PHE A 382 7.15 -17.58 0.06
N ARG A 383 8.46 -17.70 0.33
CA ARG A 383 9.50 -17.12 -0.52
C ARG A 383 9.54 -17.76 -1.90
N ALA A 384 9.42 -19.08 -1.98
CA ALA A 384 9.34 -19.78 -3.26
C ALA A 384 8.13 -19.29 -4.08
N LEU A 385 7.00 -19.02 -3.43
CA LEU A 385 5.77 -18.52 -4.05
C LEU A 385 5.77 -17.00 -4.29
N GLY A 386 6.73 -16.23 -3.75
CA GLY A 386 6.76 -14.78 -3.86
C GLY A 386 5.65 -14.05 -3.09
N ILE A 387 5.09 -14.67 -2.04
CA ILE A 387 3.95 -14.13 -1.27
C ILE A 387 4.28 -13.82 0.19
N GLU A 388 5.55 -13.97 0.60
CA GLU A 388 5.97 -13.79 2.00
C GLU A 388 5.56 -12.42 2.58
N GLU A 389 5.70 -11.34 1.80
CA GLU A 389 5.32 -9.98 2.22
C GLU A 389 3.80 -9.76 2.37
N ARG A 390 2.98 -10.74 1.97
CA ARG A 390 1.51 -10.68 2.03
C ARG A 390 0.91 -11.54 3.13
N ILE A 391 1.74 -12.33 3.79
CA ILE A 391 1.31 -13.24 4.85
C ILE A 391 1.91 -12.79 6.15
N GLU A 392 1.04 -12.36 7.04
CA GLU A 392 1.41 -11.88 8.34
C GLU A 392 1.00 -12.88 9.41
N TYR A 393 1.98 -13.32 10.21
CA TYR A 393 1.77 -14.15 11.38
C TYR A 393 1.82 -13.26 12.62
N GLY A 394 0.82 -13.41 13.48
CA GLY A 394 0.76 -12.67 14.74
C GLY A 394 -0.05 -13.39 15.81
N THR A 395 -0.10 -12.78 17.00
CA THR A 395 -1.08 -13.13 18.02
C THR A 395 -2.37 -12.32 17.81
N PHE A 396 -3.47 -12.72 18.44
CA PHE A 396 -4.70 -11.91 18.47
C PHE A 396 -4.43 -10.47 18.96
N ASN A 397 -3.57 -10.29 19.96
CA ASN A 397 -3.19 -8.97 20.47
C ASN A 397 -2.46 -8.13 19.40
N LYS A 398 -1.52 -8.76 18.67
CA LYS A 398 -0.80 -8.10 17.56
C LYS A 398 -1.73 -7.73 16.42
N LEU A 399 -2.65 -8.63 16.07
CA LEU A 399 -3.64 -8.36 15.02
C LEU A 399 -4.53 -7.19 15.39
N CYS A 400 -5.06 -7.15 16.62
CA CYS A 400 -5.82 -5.99 17.10
C CYS A 400 -4.99 -4.70 17.06
N GLU A 401 -3.75 -4.71 17.56
CA GLU A 401 -2.88 -3.52 17.51
C GLU A 401 -2.63 -3.06 16.07
N GLN A 402 -2.48 -3.99 15.12
CA GLN A 402 -2.30 -3.67 13.70
C GLN A 402 -3.54 -3.02 13.11
N LEU A 403 -4.72 -3.63 13.28
CA LEU A 403 -5.99 -3.09 12.78
C LEU A 403 -6.26 -1.69 13.35
N LEU A 404 -5.99 -1.47 14.63
CA LEU A 404 -6.13 -0.16 15.27
C LEU A 404 -5.18 0.88 14.69
N ASN A 405 -3.95 0.47 14.38
CA ASN A 405 -2.91 1.36 13.90
C ASN A 405 -2.95 1.59 12.38
N GLU A 406 -3.89 0.99 11.65
CA GLU A 406 -4.02 1.16 10.20
C GLU A 406 -4.29 2.60 9.77
N GLN A 407 -5.09 3.32 10.56
CA GLN A 407 -5.44 4.71 10.28
C GLN A 407 -4.59 5.68 11.09
N CYS A 408 -4.33 5.37 12.36
CA CYS A 408 -3.49 6.19 13.23
C CYS A 408 -2.89 5.37 14.36
N ASN A 409 -1.64 5.68 14.73
CA ASN A 409 -1.05 5.08 15.94
C ASN A 409 -1.69 5.71 17.19
N ALA A 410 -2.68 5.01 17.75
CA ALA A 410 -3.49 5.53 18.87
C ALA A 410 -2.62 5.85 20.10
N ARG A 411 -1.62 5.01 20.41
CA ARG A 411 -0.75 5.19 21.58
C ARG A 411 0.11 6.44 21.47
N GLU A 412 0.74 6.62 20.31
CA GLU A 412 1.59 7.78 20.06
C GLU A 412 0.77 9.07 20.06
N LYS A 413 -0.39 9.09 19.39
CA LYS A 413 -1.26 10.27 19.33
C LYS A 413 -1.77 10.67 20.71
N VAL A 414 -2.27 9.71 21.50
CA VAL A 414 -2.75 9.99 22.87
C VAL A 414 -1.60 10.50 23.76
N ARG A 415 -0.43 9.85 23.70
CA ARG A 415 0.76 10.29 24.44
C ARG A 415 1.16 11.71 24.08
N ASP A 416 1.27 12.01 22.78
CA ASP A 416 1.77 13.30 22.31
C ASP A 416 0.79 14.43 22.62
N MET A 417 -0.53 14.16 22.49
CA MET A 417 -1.59 15.11 22.88
C MET A 417 -1.50 15.51 24.35
N ILE A 418 -1.34 14.53 25.24
CA ILE A 418 -1.28 14.78 26.70
C ILE A 418 0.07 15.37 27.08
N ALA A 419 1.18 14.88 26.52
CA ALA A 419 2.53 15.39 26.78
C ALA A 419 2.68 16.87 26.38
N THR A 420 2.00 17.30 25.31
CA THR A 420 1.97 18.70 24.87
C THR A 420 0.83 19.52 25.51
N ASN A 421 0.07 18.93 26.44
CA ASN A 421 -1.08 19.52 27.11
C ASN A 421 -2.13 20.09 26.12
N GLN A 422 -2.25 19.51 24.93
CA GLN A 422 -3.21 19.91 23.90
C GLN A 422 -4.54 19.19 24.08
N SER A 423 -5.67 19.82 23.74
CA SER A 423 -7.00 19.20 23.83
C SER A 423 -7.48 18.57 22.51
N THR A 424 -6.83 18.90 21.39
CA THR A 424 -7.14 18.37 20.05
C THR A 424 -5.86 18.24 19.25
N LEU A 425 -5.77 17.21 18.40
CA LEU A 425 -4.70 17.07 17.42
C LEU A 425 -5.24 17.38 16.02
N PRO A 426 -4.42 17.96 15.11
CA PRO A 426 -4.82 18.18 13.73
C PRO A 426 -5.14 16.84 13.05
N ALA A 427 -6.22 16.83 12.27
CA ALA A 427 -6.61 15.67 11.47
C ALA A 427 -5.45 15.27 10.54
N THR A 428 -5.12 13.98 10.55
CA THR A 428 -4.11 13.44 9.64
C THR A 428 -4.88 12.91 8.43
N ASP A 429 -4.71 13.56 7.28
CA ASP A 429 -5.43 13.20 6.04
C ASP A 429 -4.69 12.05 5.36
N THR A 430 -4.81 10.86 5.93
CA THR A 430 -4.24 9.63 5.39
C THR A 430 -5.37 8.77 4.85
N SER A 431 -5.73 9.01 3.58
CA SER A 431 -6.56 8.08 2.81
C SER A 431 -5.73 6.85 2.43
N VAL A 432 -5.55 5.94 3.38
CA VAL A 432 -4.94 4.64 3.08
C VAL A 432 -5.97 3.77 2.39
N ARG A 433 -5.66 3.28 1.19
CA ARG A 433 -6.50 2.34 0.45
C ARG A 433 -6.54 1.01 1.21
N ILE A 434 -7.62 0.75 1.94
CA ILE A 434 -7.84 -0.51 2.66
C ILE A 434 -8.01 -1.61 1.61
N ARG A 435 -7.05 -2.54 1.55
CA ARG A 435 -7.12 -3.71 0.67
C ARG A 435 -7.96 -4.81 1.32
N PRO A 436 -8.70 -5.63 0.56
CA PRO A 436 -9.39 -6.78 1.12
C PRO A 436 -8.44 -7.77 1.79
N LYS A 437 -8.82 -8.26 2.98
CA LYS A 437 -8.00 -9.12 3.85
C LYS A 437 -8.67 -10.46 4.13
N VAL A 438 -7.85 -11.46 4.39
CA VAL A 438 -8.24 -12.81 4.81
C VAL A 438 -7.71 -13.04 6.21
N LEU A 439 -8.57 -13.50 7.12
CA LEU A 439 -8.20 -13.95 8.44
C LEU A 439 -8.16 -15.48 8.49
N LEU A 440 -7.01 -16.02 8.86
CA LEU A 440 -6.81 -17.43 9.21
C LEU A 440 -6.60 -17.54 10.71
N ILE A 441 -7.59 -18.08 11.42
CA ILE A 441 -7.55 -18.29 12.87
C ILE A 441 -7.04 -19.71 13.14
N ASP A 442 -5.84 -19.81 13.69
CA ASP A 442 -5.39 -21.06 14.29
C ASP A 442 -5.98 -21.20 15.69
N GLU A 443 -6.30 -22.44 16.06
CA GLU A 443 -6.88 -22.79 17.36
C GLU A 443 -8.18 -22.00 17.66
N VAL A 444 -9.16 -22.12 16.76
CA VAL A 444 -10.46 -21.38 16.81
C VAL A 444 -11.17 -21.48 18.16
N ASP A 445 -11.08 -22.59 18.86
CA ASP A 445 -11.63 -22.77 20.21
C ASP A 445 -10.98 -21.83 21.25
N VAL A 446 -9.69 -21.48 21.13
CA VAL A 446 -9.07 -20.46 21.99
C VAL A 446 -9.63 -19.08 21.70
N PHE A 447 -9.79 -18.76 20.41
CA PHE A 447 -10.37 -17.47 20.03
C PHE A 447 -11.76 -17.29 20.66
N LEU A 448 -12.56 -18.35 20.72
CA LEU A 448 -13.90 -18.34 21.32
C LEU A 448 -13.90 -18.32 22.86
N SER A 449 -12.76 -18.48 23.53
CA SER A 449 -12.66 -18.43 24.99
C SER A 449 -12.99 -17.05 25.58
N ASP A 450 -13.28 -16.99 26.88
CA ASP A 450 -13.58 -15.74 27.59
C ASP A 450 -12.41 -14.74 27.55
N LYS A 451 -11.17 -15.23 27.38
CA LYS A 451 -9.98 -14.38 27.27
C LYS A 451 -10.01 -13.52 26.00
N TYR A 452 -10.49 -14.09 24.89
CA TYR A 452 -10.48 -13.43 23.58
C TYR A 452 -11.89 -12.99 23.19
N TYR A 453 -12.77 -13.88 22.74
CA TYR A 453 -14.13 -13.49 22.33
C TYR A 453 -14.91 -12.72 23.41
N GLY A 454 -14.80 -13.12 24.68
CA GLY A 454 -15.39 -12.38 25.81
C GLY A 454 -14.53 -11.23 26.36
N GLY A 455 -13.33 -11.04 25.81
CA GLY A 455 -12.30 -10.16 26.32
C GLY A 455 -12.11 -8.88 25.51
N MET A 456 -11.27 -8.00 26.06
CA MET A 456 -10.96 -6.70 25.48
C MET A 456 -9.46 -6.56 25.27
N TYR A 457 -9.08 -6.01 24.14
CA TYR A 457 -7.76 -5.43 23.90
C TYR A 457 -7.73 -3.98 24.37
N ILE A 458 -6.79 -3.65 25.25
CA ILE A 458 -6.69 -2.34 25.89
C ILE A 458 -5.30 -1.76 25.61
N PRO A 459 -5.10 -1.06 24.47
CA PRO A 459 -3.85 -0.39 24.21
C PRO A 459 -3.60 0.69 25.26
N SER A 460 -2.44 0.63 25.89
CA SER A 460 -2.07 1.54 26.98
C SER A 460 -0.68 2.14 26.76
N VAL A 461 -0.47 3.39 27.14
CA VAL A 461 0.84 4.05 27.02
C VAL A 461 1.29 4.60 28.37
N TYR A 462 2.59 4.50 28.64
CA TYR A 462 3.18 5.18 29.78
C TYR A 462 3.40 6.65 29.46
N LEU A 463 2.74 7.54 30.20
CA LEU A 463 3.12 8.93 30.27
C LEU A 463 4.29 9.07 31.25
N LYS A 464 5.46 9.35 30.69
CA LYS A 464 6.70 9.49 31.44
C LYS A 464 7.17 10.94 31.40
N ASP A 465 7.50 11.45 32.58
CA ASP A 465 8.06 12.78 32.77
C ASP A 465 8.76 12.87 34.12
N PRO A 466 9.83 13.68 34.28
CA PRO A 466 10.44 13.89 35.59
C PRO A 466 9.45 14.32 36.68
N SER A 467 8.45 15.15 36.36
CA SER A 467 7.45 15.57 37.36
C SER A 467 6.53 14.41 37.77
N ILE A 468 6.21 13.51 36.84
CA ILE A 468 5.42 12.31 37.11
C ILE A 468 6.23 11.34 37.98
N LYS A 469 7.52 11.18 37.69
CA LYS A 469 8.41 10.34 38.49
C LYS A 469 8.50 10.85 39.93
N GLU A 470 8.67 12.16 40.11
CA GLU A 470 8.70 12.79 41.44
C GLU A 470 7.38 12.57 42.20
N LEU A 471 6.24 12.61 41.50
CA LEU A 471 4.93 12.29 42.08
C LEU A 471 4.86 10.83 42.53
N LEU A 472 5.24 9.87 41.68
CA LEU A 472 5.27 8.44 42.03
C LEU A 472 6.19 8.17 43.22
N ASP A 473 7.38 8.79 43.24
CA ASP A 473 8.34 8.69 44.34
C ASP A 473 7.76 9.22 45.65
N SER A 474 7.09 10.38 45.60
CA SER A 474 6.48 10.98 46.79
C SER A 474 5.34 10.11 47.35
N ILE A 475 4.53 9.52 46.47
CA ILE A 475 3.46 8.59 46.85
C ILE A 475 4.06 7.32 47.47
N TRP A 476 5.09 6.75 46.85
CA TRP A 476 5.74 5.53 47.32
C TRP A 476 6.49 5.74 48.65
N GLN A 477 7.15 6.88 48.85
CA GLN A 477 7.81 7.20 50.13
C GLN A 477 6.78 7.44 51.24
N THR A 478 5.63 8.02 50.89
CA THR A 478 4.55 8.33 51.82
C THR A 478 3.45 7.27 51.74
N LYS A 479 3.80 5.99 51.96
CA LYS A 479 2.89 4.82 51.89
C LYS A 479 1.63 4.95 52.78
N SER A 480 1.59 5.92 53.69
CA SER A 480 0.45 6.25 54.55
C SER A 480 -0.66 7.09 53.90
N LEU A 481 -0.45 7.64 52.69
CA LEU A 481 -1.47 8.39 51.96
C LEU A 481 -2.62 7.47 51.55
N LYS A 482 -3.86 7.82 51.94
CA LYS A 482 -5.05 6.98 51.71
C LYS A 482 -6.08 7.61 50.79
N THR A 483 -5.96 8.91 50.48
CA THR A 483 -7.00 9.66 49.76
C THR A 483 -6.38 10.55 48.69
N LEU A 484 -7.14 10.80 47.61
CA LEU A 484 -6.75 11.73 46.56
C LEU A 484 -6.38 13.12 47.11
N ASN A 485 -7.17 13.65 48.06
CA ASN A 485 -6.90 14.95 48.66
C ASN A 485 -5.54 15.02 49.38
N SER A 486 -5.11 13.92 50.00
CA SER A 486 -3.79 13.84 50.64
C SER A 486 -2.65 13.89 49.62
N VAL A 487 -2.83 13.27 48.45
CA VAL A 487 -1.87 13.36 47.33
C VAL A 487 -1.88 14.75 46.70
N LYS A 488 -3.06 15.39 46.56
CA LYS A 488 -3.19 16.76 46.02
C LYS A 488 -2.44 17.82 46.85
N ALA A 489 -2.22 17.54 48.14
CA ALA A 489 -1.45 18.43 49.02
C ALA A 489 0.06 18.40 48.71
N LEU A 490 0.57 17.35 48.06
CA LEU A 490 1.99 17.20 47.76
C LEU A 490 2.48 18.25 46.74
N PRO A 491 3.71 18.77 46.90
CA PRO A 491 4.33 19.65 45.90
C PRO A 491 4.41 19.00 44.51
N ALA A 492 4.79 17.72 44.46
CA ALA A 492 4.93 16.98 43.20
C ALA A 492 3.61 16.88 42.40
N TYR A 493 2.47 16.77 43.08
CA TYR A 493 1.16 16.81 42.43
C TYR A 493 0.90 18.19 41.81
N ARG A 494 1.21 19.27 42.53
CA ARG A 494 1.00 20.65 42.03
C ARG A 494 1.82 20.90 40.77
N THR A 495 3.06 20.42 40.72
CA THR A 495 3.90 20.48 39.52
C THR A 495 3.23 19.79 38.33
N CYS A 496 2.70 18.59 38.53
CA CYS A 496 1.95 17.87 37.48
C CYS A 496 0.65 18.62 37.10
N ALA A 497 -0.09 19.15 38.07
CA ALA A 497 -1.33 19.88 37.84
C ALA A 497 -1.13 21.15 37.00
N THR A 498 -0.02 21.86 37.20
CA THR A 498 0.33 23.01 36.38
C THR A 498 0.72 22.60 34.96
N LYS A 499 1.52 21.53 34.82
CA LYS A 499 2.03 21.08 33.52
C LYS A 499 0.95 20.44 32.63
N TYR A 500 0.05 19.66 33.21
CA TYR A 500 -0.99 18.90 32.53
C TYR A 500 -2.39 19.45 32.82
N SER A 501 -2.53 20.78 32.89
CA SER A 501 -3.75 21.45 33.34
C SER A 501 -5.02 21.02 32.60
N ASN A 502 -4.93 20.73 31.30
CA ASN A 502 -6.07 20.32 30.48
C ASN A 502 -6.47 18.85 30.71
N TRP A 503 -5.57 18.07 31.30
CA TRP A 503 -5.69 16.62 31.49
C TRP A 503 -5.58 16.19 32.95
N ILE A 504 -5.64 17.14 33.89
CA ILE A 504 -5.44 16.88 35.32
C ILE A 504 -6.46 15.90 35.90
N PHE A 505 -7.66 15.83 35.32
CA PHE A 505 -8.66 14.84 35.71
C PHE A 505 -8.18 13.39 35.46
N LEU A 506 -7.38 13.14 34.43
CA LEU A 506 -6.79 11.81 34.18
C LEU A 506 -5.80 11.43 35.27
N PHE A 507 -5.04 12.41 35.77
CA PHE A 507 -4.11 12.22 36.88
C PHE A 507 -4.89 11.93 38.17
N ASP A 508 -6.00 12.61 38.40
CA ASP A 508 -6.88 12.35 39.55
C ASP A 508 -7.41 10.91 39.56
N GLU A 509 -7.87 10.39 38.42
CA GLU A 509 -8.30 8.98 38.30
C GLU A 509 -7.12 8.01 38.45
N ALA A 510 -6.01 8.27 37.76
CA ALA A 510 -4.78 7.48 37.88
C ALA A 510 -4.30 7.37 39.33
N ILE A 511 -4.36 8.46 40.10
CA ILE A 511 -3.98 8.49 41.52
C ILE A 511 -4.93 7.62 42.36
N LYS A 512 -6.23 7.58 42.07
CA LYS A 512 -7.16 6.69 42.79
C LYS A 512 -6.77 5.23 42.57
N ASP A 513 -6.47 4.86 41.33
CA ASP A 513 -6.05 3.50 40.97
C ASP A 513 -4.68 3.15 41.59
N MET A 514 -3.74 4.09 41.58
CA MET A 514 -2.46 3.99 42.29
C MET A 514 -2.64 3.71 43.78
N LEU A 515 -3.50 4.48 44.46
CA LEU A 515 -3.79 4.34 45.88
C LEU A 515 -4.54 3.04 46.20
N ALA A 516 -5.37 2.54 45.27
CA ALA A 516 -5.99 1.23 45.39
C ALA A 516 -4.93 0.13 45.27
N ALA A 517 -4.09 0.17 44.24
CA ALA A 517 -3.00 -0.77 44.01
C ALA A 517 -1.98 -0.79 45.16
N LEU A 518 -1.69 0.34 45.80
CA LEU A 518 -0.81 0.38 46.99
C LEU A 518 -1.31 -0.48 48.16
N LYS A 519 -2.60 -0.81 48.20
CA LYS A 519 -3.17 -1.68 49.23
C LYS A 519 -3.02 -3.17 48.88
N SER A 520 -2.89 -3.50 47.59
CA SER A 520 -2.95 -4.87 47.07
C SER A 520 -1.68 -5.34 46.34
N PHE A 521 -0.73 -4.47 46.01
CA PHE A 521 0.43 -4.85 45.19
C PHE A 521 1.27 -5.98 45.81
N GLN A 522 1.22 -6.15 47.13
CA GLN A 522 1.89 -7.24 47.84
C GLN A 522 1.32 -8.62 47.49
N SER A 523 0.03 -8.72 47.16
CA SER A 523 -0.61 -9.97 46.72
C SER A 523 -0.51 -10.22 45.22
N SER A 524 0.07 -9.28 44.45
CA SER A 524 0.26 -9.48 43.01
C SER A 524 1.31 -10.56 42.74
N THR A 525 0.96 -11.51 41.88
CA THR A 525 1.86 -12.57 41.42
C THR A 525 2.63 -12.10 40.18
N TYR A 526 3.96 -12.00 40.31
CA TYR A 526 4.88 -11.64 39.24
C TYR A 526 6.23 -12.32 39.44
N ILE A 527 7.07 -12.29 38.41
CA ILE A 527 8.43 -12.82 38.44
C ILE A 527 9.39 -11.67 38.16
N VAL A 528 10.55 -11.65 38.84
CA VAL A 528 11.66 -10.77 38.50
C VAL A 528 12.63 -11.55 37.63
N GLN A 529 12.86 -11.09 36.40
CA GLN A 529 13.78 -11.75 35.47
C GLN A 529 14.46 -10.70 34.59
N SER A 530 15.78 -10.84 34.41
CA SER A 530 16.58 -9.97 33.53
C SER A 530 16.35 -8.48 33.79
N ASP A 531 16.40 -8.08 35.06
CA ASP A 531 16.17 -6.69 35.50
C ASP A 531 14.77 -6.14 35.18
N LYS A 532 13.74 -6.99 35.04
CA LYS A 532 12.35 -6.58 34.77
C LYS A 532 11.33 -7.37 35.56
N ILE A 533 10.16 -6.77 35.74
CA ILE A 533 8.94 -7.47 36.17
C ILE A 533 8.30 -8.11 34.94
N VAL A 534 8.04 -9.42 35.03
CA VAL A 534 7.48 -10.21 33.95
C VAL A 534 6.32 -11.07 34.44
N TYR A 535 5.42 -11.43 33.52
CA TYR A 535 4.21 -12.21 33.82
C TYR A 535 4.19 -13.50 33.01
N VAL A 536 3.48 -14.50 33.54
CA VAL A 536 3.17 -15.72 32.78
C VAL A 536 1.95 -15.46 31.90
N GLU A 537 2.11 -15.64 30.58
CA GLU A 537 1.03 -15.59 29.61
C GLU A 537 1.11 -16.79 28.64
N GLY A 538 0.10 -17.67 28.70
CA GLY A 538 0.15 -18.94 27.99
C GLY A 538 1.40 -19.73 28.40
N GLU A 539 2.11 -20.29 27.42
CA GLU A 539 3.32 -21.10 27.65
C GLU A 539 4.57 -20.26 27.98
N SER A 540 4.50 -18.93 27.99
CA SER A 540 5.70 -18.09 28.04
C SER A 540 5.66 -17.05 29.14
N ILE A 541 6.85 -16.62 29.53
CA ILE A 541 7.02 -15.40 30.30
C ILE A 541 7.06 -14.22 29.31
N VAL A 542 6.24 -13.22 29.57
CA VAL A 542 6.12 -12.00 28.77
C VAL A 542 6.51 -10.78 29.60
N ASP A 543 7.28 -9.86 29.01
CA ASP A 543 7.78 -8.64 29.65
C ASP A 543 7.05 -7.37 29.19
N ASN A 544 6.10 -7.50 28.27
CA ASN A 544 5.31 -6.41 27.70
C ASN A 544 3.89 -6.32 28.27
N VAL A 545 3.59 -7.06 29.34
CA VAL A 545 2.30 -7.05 30.03
C VAL A 545 2.39 -6.20 31.30
N VAL A 546 1.37 -5.38 31.53
CA VAL A 546 1.25 -4.50 32.69
C VAL A 546 -0.09 -4.74 33.36
N ARG A 547 -0.08 -5.08 34.65
CA ARG A 547 -1.27 -5.26 35.49
C ARG A 547 -1.55 -3.98 36.28
N GLY A 548 -1.90 -2.93 35.55
CA GLY A 548 -2.18 -1.61 36.13
C GLY A 548 -1.03 -1.11 37.02
N TYR A 549 -1.40 -0.44 38.11
CA TYR A 549 -0.43 0.14 39.05
C TYR A 549 0.22 -0.89 39.99
N ASP A 550 -0.30 -2.13 40.08
CA ASP A 550 0.37 -3.19 40.83
C ASP A 550 1.76 -3.49 40.24
N THR A 551 1.90 -3.48 38.91
CA THR A 551 3.20 -3.63 38.24
C THR A 551 4.15 -2.48 38.58
N ILE A 552 3.65 -1.24 38.63
CA ILE A 552 4.47 -0.07 38.98
C ILE A 552 4.99 -0.21 40.41
N TRP A 553 4.13 -0.57 41.36
CA TRP A 553 4.55 -0.77 42.75
C TRP A 553 5.43 -2.01 42.95
N ALA A 554 5.29 -3.04 42.10
CA ALA A 554 6.21 -4.15 42.05
C ALA A 554 7.63 -3.70 41.67
N TYR A 555 7.78 -2.82 40.67
CA TYR A 555 9.09 -2.25 40.31
C TYR A 555 9.71 -1.48 41.48
N TYR A 556 8.95 -0.60 42.14
CA TYR A 556 9.45 0.13 43.32
C TYR A 556 9.87 -0.80 44.46
N ARG A 557 9.08 -1.85 44.73
CA ARG A 557 9.38 -2.83 45.78
C ARG A 557 10.65 -3.63 45.50
N GLU A 558 10.83 -4.08 44.26
CA GLU A 558 11.96 -4.92 43.91
C GLU A 558 13.25 -4.10 43.74
N GLU A 559 13.14 -2.82 43.41
CA GLU A 559 14.27 -1.86 43.48
C GLU A 559 14.69 -1.64 44.95
N GLU A 560 13.76 -1.40 45.88
CA GLU A 560 14.06 -1.31 47.33
C GLU A 560 14.75 -2.58 47.87
N ARG A 561 14.47 -3.74 47.27
CA ARG A 561 15.07 -5.04 47.62
C ARG A 561 16.39 -5.32 46.90
N GLY A 562 16.79 -4.48 45.96
CA GLY A 562 17.99 -4.67 45.13
C GLY A 562 17.87 -5.75 44.05
N ASN A 563 16.64 -6.21 43.74
CA ASN A 563 16.37 -7.21 42.72
C ASN A 563 16.21 -6.60 41.32
N ILE A 564 15.95 -5.29 41.23
CA ILE A 564 15.87 -4.51 40.00
C ILE A 564 16.72 -3.24 40.15
N SER A 565 17.32 -2.78 39.05
CA SER A 565 18.14 -1.57 38.99
C SER A 565 17.29 -0.29 38.98
N GLN A 566 17.89 0.81 39.46
CA GLN A 566 17.26 2.14 39.38
C GLN A 566 16.95 2.56 37.94
N SER A 567 17.77 2.14 36.96
CA SER A 567 17.51 2.40 35.54
C SER A 567 16.23 1.71 35.09
N SER A 568 16.09 0.42 35.42
CA SER A 568 14.90 -0.34 35.06
C SER A 568 13.64 0.18 35.76
N LEU A 569 13.72 0.60 37.02
CA LEU A 569 12.61 1.29 37.68
C LEU A 569 12.18 2.52 36.87
N ASN A 570 13.13 3.39 36.49
CA ASN A 570 12.83 4.59 35.71
C ASN A 570 12.25 4.28 34.33
N ASP A 571 12.70 3.20 33.69
CA ASP A 571 12.26 2.78 32.38
C ASP A 571 10.88 2.09 32.37
N ASN A 572 10.34 1.68 33.52
CA ASN A 572 9.10 0.90 33.57
C ASN A 572 7.99 1.51 34.44
N VAL A 573 8.18 2.75 34.91
CA VAL A 573 7.15 3.48 35.68
C VAL A 573 6.69 4.76 34.97
N GLY A 574 5.46 5.17 35.29
CA GLY A 574 4.81 6.34 34.73
C GLY A 574 3.32 6.31 35.04
N ILE A 575 2.56 7.26 34.52
CA ILE A 575 1.09 7.18 34.53
C ILE A 575 0.66 6.31 33.37
N ILE A 576 -0.17 5.30 33.65
CA ILE A 576 -0.73 4.41 32.62
C ILE A 576 -1.97 5.10 32.04
N LEU A 577 -1.94 5.36 30.74
CA LEU A 577 -3.05 5.95 30.00
C LEU A 577 -3.66 4.89 29.10
N ASN A 578 -4.95 4.62 29.32
CA ASN A 578 -5.75 3.78 28.44
C ASN A 578 -6.09 4.57 27.15
N CYS A 579 -5.71 4.05 25.99
CA CYS A 579 -5.93 4.67 24.68
C CYS A 579 -7.25 4.20 24.01
N GLY A 580 -8.02 3.35 24.67
CA GLY A 580 -9.30 2.81 24.19
C GLY A 580 -9.49 1.35 24.62
N THR A 581 -10.71 0.87 24.49
CA THR A 581 -11.06 -0.53 24.77
C THR A 581 -11.70 -1.15 23.53
N PHE A 582 -11.11 -2.23 23.03
CA PHE A 582 -11.52 -2.83 21.76
C PHE A 582 -11.84 -4.30 21.99
N SER A 583 -13.05 -4.73 21.63
CA SER A 583 -13.43 -6.13 21.77
C SER A 583 -12.70 -6.98 20.74
N TYR A 584 -12.10 -8.10 21.15
CA TYR A 584 -11.57 -9.06 20.16
C TYR A 584 -12.67 -9.68 19.30
N ALA A 585 -13.92 -9.67 19.77
CA ALA A 585 -15.04 -10.20 18.99
C ALA A 585 -15.31 -9.35 17.72
N GLU A 586 -14.96 -8.06 17.74
CA GLU A 586 -15.11 -7.17 16.59
C GLU A 586 -14.01 -7.36 15.53
N MET A 587 -12.82 -7.79 15.97
CA MET A 587 -11.63 -7.93 15.11
C MET A 587 -11.88 -8.73 13.81
N PRO A 588 -12.59 -9.89 13.80
CA PRO A 588 -12.85 -10.61 12.56
C PRO A 588 -13.76 -9.88 11.56
N HIS A 589 -14.56 -8.89 11.98
CA HIS A 589 -15.46 -8.16 11.09
C HIS A 589 -14.72 -7.25 10.09
N ASP A 590 -13.45 -6.93 10.34
CA ASP A 590 -12.59 -6.17 9.43
C ASP A 590 -12.05 -7.00 8.24
N PHE A 591 -12.41 -8.29 8.16
CA PHE A 591 -11.93 -9.22 7.14
C PHE A 591 -13.05 -9.66 6.19
N GLU A 592 -12.73 -9.75 4.90
CA GLU A 592 -13.68 -10.20 3.87
C GLU A 592 -13.90 -11.72 3.94
N TYR A 593 -12.84 -12.46 4.28
CA TYR A 593 -12.88 -13.91 4.44
C TYR A 593 -12.30 -14.32 5.78
N ILE A 594 -13.03 -15.21 6.47
CA ILE A 594 -12.61 -15.80 7.73
C ILE A 594 -12.57 -17.31 7.54
N ALA A 595 -11.42 -17.91 7.84
CA ALA A 595 -11.28 -19.35 7.96
C ALA A 595 -10.48 -19.66 9.23
N GLY A 596 -10.55 -20.91 9.68
CA GLY A 596 -9.77 -21.32 10.82
C GLY A 596 -9.71 -22.82 10.99
N VAL A 597 -8.79 -23.25 11.84
CA VAL A 597 -8.53 -24.66 12.14
C VAL A 597 -8.56 -24.87 13.65
N THR A 598 -9.03 -26.04 14.05
CA THR A 598 -8.98 -26.49 15.45
C THR A 598 -9.05 -28.02 15.50
N GLY A 599 -8.33 -28.62 16.44
CA GLY A 599 -8.40 -30.07 16.70
C GLY A 599 -9.69 -30.52 17.39
N THR A 600 -10.48 -29.58 17.92
CA THR A 600 -11.56 -29.84 18.89
C THR A 600 -12.93 -29.36 18.42
N LEU A 601 -13.13 -29.18 17.11
CA LEU A 601 -14.40 -28.69 16.52
C LEU A 601 -15.65 -29.46 17.01
N LYS A 602 -15.52 -30.77 17.30
CA LYS A 602 -16.63 -31.60 17.80
C LYS A 602 -17.07 -31.20 19.21
N THR A 603 -16.14 -30.74 20.05
CA THR A 603 -16.37 -30.44 21.47
C THR A 603 -16.85 -29.02 21.72
N LEU A 604 -16.88 -28.15 20.69
CA LEU A 604 -17.40 -26.80 20.82
C LEU A 604 -18.86 -26.80 21.27
N ALA A 605 -19.20 -25.85 22.15
CA ALA A 605 -20.57 -25.64 22.59
C ALA A 605 -21.48 -25.22 21.43
N THR A 606 -22.79 -25.37 21.63
CA THR A 606 -23.80 -24.98 20.66
C THR A 606 -23.77 -23.47 20.41
N ALA A 607 -23.63 -22.66 21.47
CA ALA A 607 -23.50 -21.21 21.38
C ALA A 607 -22.25 -20.78 20.57
N GLU A 608 -21.12 -21.47 20.76
CA GLU A 608 -19.88 -21.20 20.03
C GLU A 608 -19.99 -21.54 18.54
N LYS A 609 -20.63 -22.67 18.20
CA LYS A 609 -20.95 -23.01 16.81
C LYS A 609 -21.91 -21.98 16.19
N ASP A 610 -22.84 -21.46 16.96
CA ASP A 610 -23.76 -20.42 16.54
C ASP A 610 -23.06 -19.08 16.31
N ILE A 611 -22.11 -18.70 17.15
CA ILE A 611 -21.23 -17.53 16.94
C ILE A 611 -20.51 -17.66 15.58
N LEU A 612 -19.83 -18.79 15.35
CA LEU A 612 -19.12 -19.02 14.09
C LEU A 612 -20.06 -18.91 12.86
N LYS A 613 -21.26 -19.49 12.93
CA LYS A 613 -22.21 -19.50 11.80
C LYS A 613 -22.96 -18.19 11.61
N LYS A 614 -23.48 -17.61 12.68
CA LYS A 614 -24.43 -16.49 12.65
C LYS A 614 -23.71 -15.15 12.70
N VAL A 615 -22.64 -15.02 13.48
CA VAL A 615 -21.86 -13.78 13.64
C VAL A 615 -20.79 -13.72 12.54
N TYR A 616 -19.91 -14.72 12.48
CA TYR A 616 -18.76 -14.73 11.56
C TYR A 616 -19.01 -15.39 10.20
N LYS A 617 -20.25 -15.82 9.92
CA LYS A 617 -20.68 -16.40 8.63
C LYS A 617 -19.86 -17.61 8.17
N VAL A 618 -19.27 -18.36 9.10
CA VAL A 618 -18.57 -19.63 8.84
C VAL A 618 -19.61 -20.75 8.68
N HIS A 619 -20.16 -20.86 7.46
CA HIS A 619 -21.23 -21.82 7.17
C HIS A 619 -20.75 -23.27 7.04
N LYS A 620 -19.47 -23.46 6.72
CA LYS A 620 -18.90 -24.78 6.41
C LYS A 620 -17.97 -25.24 7.53
N MET A 621 -18.38 -26.30 8.23
CA MET A 621 -17.60 -26.99 9.26
C MET A 621 -17.22 -28.37 8.71
N THR A 622 -15.93 -28.57 8.42
CA THR A 622 -15.41 -29.82 7.84
C THR A 622 -14.52 -30.57 8.82
N TYR A 623 -14.58 -31.90 8.75
CA TYR A 623 -13.69 -32.78 9.49
C TYR A 623 -12.70 -33.41 8.52
N MET A 624 -11.42 -33.18 8.75
CA MET A 624 -10.36 -33.83 7.98
C MET A 624 -10.06 -35.19 8.61
N PRO A 625 -10.18 -36.31 7.88
CA PRO A 625 -9.77 -37.61 8.40
C PRO A 625 -8.26 -37.62 8.65
N SER A 626 -7.83 -38.42 9.63
CA SER A 626 -6.41 -38.62 9.92
C SER A 626 -5.75 -39.36 8.76
N VAL A 627 -4.62 -38.85 8.28
CA VAL A 627 -3.76 -39.54 7.29
C VAL A 627 -3.21 -40.86 7.84
N PHE A 628 -3.14 -41.00 9.17
CA PHE A 628 -2.58 -42.16 9.86
C PHE A 628 -3.66 -43.16 10.31
N GLY A 629 -4.91 -43.00 9.87
CA GLY A 629 -6.03 -43.85 10.30
C GLY A 629 -6.50 -43.56 11.74
N SER A 630 -7.12 -44.57 12.36
CA SER A 630 -7.65 -44.46 13.73
C SER A 630 -6.56 -44.35 14.78
N SER A 631 -6.86 -43.70 15.90
CA SER A 631 -5.92 -43.57 17.01
C SER A 631 -5.63 -44.93 17.65
N ASN A 632 -4.34 -45.25 17.81
CA ASN A 632 -3.84 -46.43 18.52
C ASN A 632 -3.77 -46.21 20.05
N ARG A 633 -4.56 -45.28 20.58
CA ARG A 633 -4.60 -44.93 22.00
C ARG A 633 -5.41 -45.97 22.78
N THR A 634 -4.83 -46.45 23.86
CA THR A 634 -5.53 -47.24 24.88
C THR A 634 -6.15 -46.30 25.92
N TYR A 635 -7.48 -46.21 25.93
CA TYR A 635 -8.25 -45.44 26.91
C TYR A 635 -9.65 -46.04 27.06
N ASN A 636 -10.04 -46.35 28.29
CA ASN A 636 -11.39 -46.76 28.66
C ASN A 636 -11.93 -45.84 29.77
N PRO A 637 -12.88 -44.93 29.48
CA PRO A 637 -13.39 -43.96 30.46
C PRO A 637 -14.05 -44.61 31.69
N ARG A 638 -14.43 -45.89 31.62
CA ARG A 638 -15.05 -46.63 32.73
C ARG A 638 -14.04 -47.12 33.78
N THR A 639 -12.76 -47.21 33.43
CA THR A 639 -11.73 -47.82 34.28
C THR A 639 -10.47 -46.96 34.42
N ASP A 640 -10.17 -46.13 33.44
CA ASP A 640 -8.96 -45.30 33.39
C ASP A 640 -9.14 -43.91 34.04
N VAL A 641 -10.34 -43.61 34.54
CA VAL A 641 -10.65 -42.40 35.31
C VAL A 641 -10.97 -42.80 36.74
N ARG A 642 -10.22 -42.25 37.70
CA ARG A 642 -10.35 -42.57 39.13
C ARG A 642 -10.45 -41.29 39.95
N ALA A 643 -11.43 -41.22 40.83
CA ALA A 643 -11.49 -40.24 41.91
C ALA A 643 -10.98 -40.89 43.19
N VAL A 644 -10.01 -40.25 43.84
CA VAL A 644 -9.31 -40.77 45.03
C VAL A 644 -9.35 -39.74 46.13
N LYS A 645 -9.22 -40.17 47.38
CA LYS A 645 -9.17 -39.25 48.51
C LYS A 645 -7.98 -38.32 48.37
N ASP A 646 -8.13 -37.05 48.73
CA ASP A 646 -7.05 -36.06 48.71
C ASP A 646 -5.78 -36.55 49.45
N SER A 647 -5.94 -37.30 50.54
CA SER A 647 -4.81 -37.91 51.29
C SER A 647 -4.06 -39.01 50.54
N GLU A 648 -4.70 -39.67 49.57
CA GLU A 648 -4.14 -40.78 48.78
C GLU A 648 -3.71 -40.33 47.37
N TYR A 649 -4.06 -39.11 46.98
CA TYR A 649 -3.87 -38.56 45.64
C TYR A 649 -2.42 -38.65 45.12
N PHE A 650 -1.44 -38.19 45.89
CA PHE A 650 -0.03 -38.28 45.49
C PHE A 650 0.51 -39.71 45.49
N MET A 651 0.03 -40.56 46.39
CA MET A 651 0.40 -41.97 46.41
C MET A 651 -0.07 -42.68 45.12
N GLU A 652 -1.29 -42.40 44.68
CA GLU A 652 -1.86 -42.97 43.46
C GLU A 652 -1.16 -42.47 42.18
N ILE A 653 -0.84 -41.18 42.10
CA ILE A 653 -0.02 -40.62 41.00
C ILE A 653 1.36 -41.32 40.98
N ARG A 654 2.00 -41.48 42.13
CA ARG A 654 3.30 -42.17 42.22
C ARG A 654 3.21 -43.63 41.81
N GLY A 655 2.13 -44.32 42.20
CA GLY A 655 1.83 -45.69 41.81
C GLY A 655 1.74 -45.86 40.29
N GLU A 656 1.04 -44.95 39.61
CA GLU A 656 0.94 -44.96 38.14
C GLU A 656 2.30 -44.70 37.49
N ILE A 657 3.05 -43.70 37.96
CA ILE A 657 4.42 -43.42 37.47
C ILE A 657 5.29 -44.67 37.58
N ASN A 658 5.25 -45.38 38.71
CA ASN A 658 5.99 -46.62 38.90
C ASN A 658 5.56 -47.69 37.91
N ALA A 659 4.26 -47.95 37.76
CA ALA A 659 3.77 -48.97 36.84
C ALA A 659 4.23 -48.73 35.39
N VAL A 660 4.15 -47.48 34.93
CA VAL A 660 4.57 -47.09 33.58
C VAL A 660 6.09 -47.18 33.39
N CYS A 661 6.87 -46.74 34.40
CA CYS A 661 8.33 -46.83 34.33
C CYS A 661 8.83 -48.29 34.34
N HIS A 662 8.21 -49.18 35.14
CA HIS A 662 8.52 -50.62 35.12
C HIS A 662 8.23 -51.26 33.77
N ALA A 663 7.22 -50.77 33.04
CA ALA A 663 6.93 -51.18 31.67
C ALA A 663 7.90 -50.57 30.63
N SER A 664 8.96 -49.86 31.05
CA SER A 664 9.91 -49.18 30.17
C SER A 664 9.24 -48.21 29.18
N ARG A 665 8.24 -47.47 29.67
CA ARG A 665 7.51 -46.44 28.91
C ARG A 665 7.80 -45.05 29.48
N ALA A 666 7.53 -44.03 28.69
CA ALA A 666 7.61 -42.63 29.09
C ALA A 666 6.26 -42.17 29.67
N ILE A 667 6.27 -41.27 30.64
CA ILE A 667 5.05 -40.68 31.23
C ILE A 667 5.08 -39.15 31.23
N LEU A 668 3.98 -38.56 30.77
CA LEU A 668 3.68 -37.13 30.86
C LEU A 668 2.58 -36.92 31.91
N VAL A 669 2.88 -36.24 33.01
CA VAL A 669 1.95 -35.99 34.11
C VAL A 669 1.54 -34.51 34.11
N PHE A 670 0.27 -34.23 33.87
CA PHE A 670 -0.26 -32.86 33.76
C PHE A 670 -0.98 -32.44 35.04
N PHE A 671 -0.54 -31.33 35.63
CA PHE A 671 -1.12 -30.69 36.81
C PHE A 671 -1.85 -29.40 36.43
N GLU A 672 -2.90 -29.06 37.19
CA GLU A 672 -3.71 -27.85 36.97
C GLU A 672 -2.92 -26.54 37.20
N SER A 673 -1.91 -26.58 38.07
CA SER A 673 -1.12 -25.42 38.46
C SER A 673 0.32 -25.81 38.80
N GLU A 674 1.23 -24.82 38.70
CA GLU A 674 2.60 -24.99 39.16
C GLU A 674 2.66 -25.29 40.66
N GLU A 675 1.78 -24.71 41.47
CA GLU A 675 1.73 -24.93 42.91
C GLU A 675 1.48 -26.41 43.26
N LYS A 676 0.46 -27.04 42.66
CA LYS A 676 0.17 -28.47 42.86
C LYS A 676 1.29 -29.35 42.33
N LEU A 677 1.89 -29.00 41.19
CA LEU A 677 3.04 -29.70 40.62
C LEU A 677 4.24 -29.68 41.58
N ILE A 678 4.60 -28.51 42.10
CA ILE A 678 5.73 -28.34 43.01
C ILE A 678 5.45 -29.01 44.36
N THR A 679 4.20 -28.99 44.82
CA THR A 679 3.78 -29.71 46.03
C THR A 679 4.01 -31.21 45.87
N PHE A 680 3.59 -31.81 44.74
CA PHE A 680 3.89 -33.21 44.42
C PHE A 680 5.39 -33.48 44.27
N TYR A 681 6.13 -32.58 43.60
CA TYR A 681 7.57 -32.74 43.40
C TYR A 681 8.37 -32.74 44.72
N ASN A 682 7.89 -32.00 45.72
CA ASN A 682 8.50 -31.91 47.04
C ASN A 682 7.91 -32.91 48.05
N SER A 683 6.93 -33.71 47.65
CA SER A 683 6.26 -34.65 48.53
C SER A 683 7.14 -35.86 48.87
N SER A 684 6.77 -36.58 49.92
CA SER A 684 7.54 -37.74 50.38
C SER A 684 7.53 -38.88 49.36
N GLU A 685 6.45 -38.97 48.58
CA GLU A 685 6.17 -40.02 47.60
C GLU A 685 7.14 -39.98 46.40
N LEU A 686 7.59 -38.80 45.98
CA LEU A 686 8.48 -38.62 44.83
C LEU A 686 9.97 -38.54 45.21
N SER A 687 10.29 -38.42 46.50
CA SER A 687 11.66 -38.22 47.01
C SER A 687 12.71 -39.20 46.44
N SER A 688 12.33 -40.46 46.22
CA SER A 688 13.20 -41.54 45.71
C SER A 688 13.67 -41.39 44.27
N ILE A 689 12.89 -40.74 43.40
CA ILE A 689 13.19 -40.60 41.96
C ILE A 689 13.34 -39.14 41.52
N LYS A 690 13.35 -38.22 42.48
CA LYS A 690 13.28 -36.78 42.25
C LYS A 690 14.32 -36.27 41.24
N GLN A 691 15.53 -36.85 41.25
CA GLN A 691 16.63 -36.47 40.36
C GLN A 691 16.40 -36.85 38.88
N ASP A 692 15.59 -37.88 38.62
CA ASP A 692 15.34 -38.38 37.27
C ASP A 692 14.09 -37.75 36.62
N VAL A 693 13.30 -37.03 37.42
CA VAL A 693 12.07 -36.35 37.00
C VAL A 693 12.40 -35.02 36.33
N GLN A 694 11.78 -34.78 35.18
CA GLN A 694 11.85 -33.50 34.48
C GLN A 694 10.62 -32.66 34.77
N ILE A 695 10.79 -31.35 34.93
CA ILE A 695 9.70 -30.40 35.11
C ILE A 695 9.65 -29.46 33.91
N ILE A 696 8.45 -29.24 33.38
CA ILE A 696 8.17 -28.25 32.36
C ILE A 696 7.08 -27.32 32.88
N THR A 697 7.47 -26.12 33.29
CA THR A 697 6.56 -25.01 33.64
C THR A 697 6.82 -23.82 32.72
N GLU A 698 5.95 -22.82 32.78
CA GLU A 698 6.03 -21.57 32.04
C GLU A 698 7.31 -20.80 32.39
N LYS A 699 7.88 -21.05 33.58
CA LYS A 699 9.13 -20.45 34.07
C LYS A 699 10.40 -21.04 33.47
N VAL A 700 10.33 -22.24 32.91
CA VAL A 700 11.49 -22.86 32.24
C VAL A 700 11.79 -22.07 30.95
N SER A 701 13.06 -21.73 30.72
CA SER A 701 13.47 -20.95 29.54
C SER A 701 13.11 -21.67 28.24
N VAL A 702 12.79 -20.93 27.17
CA VAL A 702 12.37 -21.52 25.87
C VAL A 702 13.38 -22.55 25.36
N LYS A 703 14.69 -22.27 25.48
CA LYS A 703 15.76 -23.18 25.03
C LYS A 703 15.80 -24.47 25.83
N GLU A 704 15.75 -24.38 27.17
CA GLU A 704 15.74 -25.57 28.04
C GLU A 704 14.46 -26.37 27.85
N ARG A 705 13.33 -25.67 27.70
CA ARG A 705 12.03 -26.27 27.45
C ARG A 705 12.01 -27.10 26.17
N GLU A 706 12.51 -26.58 25.05
CA GLU A 706 12.61 -27.36 23.81
C GLU A 706 13.44 -28.63 23.99
N LEU A 707 14.53 -28.55 24.77
CA LEU A 707 15.38 -29.69 25.06
C LEU A 707 14.69 -30.70 25.98
N CYS A 708 13.95 -30.22 26.97
CA CYS A 708 13.08 -31.01 27.84
C CYS A 708 11.98 -31.73 27.04
N ILE A 709 11.27 -31.03 26.15
CA ILE A 709 10.23 -31.61 25.28
C ILE A 709 10.82 -32.73 24.41
N LYS A 710 11.99 -32.50 23.80
CA LYS A 710 12.70 -33.51 22.99
C LYS A 710 13.10 -34.75 23.81
N ARG A 711 13.39 -34.58 25.10
CA ARG A 711 13.76 -35.68 26.02
C ARG A 711 12.57 -36.37 26.66
N ALA A 712 11.41 -35.72 26.74
CA ALA A 712 10.23 -36.24 27.42
C ALA A 712 9.72 -37.56 26.79
N ALA A 713 9.93 -37.76 25.50
CA ALA A 713 9.58 -38.99 24.77
C ALA A 713 10.74 -40.01 24.72
N THR A 714 11.45 -40.20 25.83
CA THR A 714 12.53 -41.22 25.97
C THR A 714 12.15 -42.30 26.97
N VAL A 715 12.71 -43.51 26.81
CA VAL A 715 12.36 -44.70 27.61
C VAL A 715 12.53 -44.42 29.11
N GLY A 716 11.49 -44.72 29.90
CA GLY A 716 11.49 -44.56 31.35
C GLY A 716 11.44 -43.10 31.83
N LYS A 717 11.31 -42.12 30.93
CA LYS A 717 11.34 -40.71 31.32
C LYS A 717 10.04 -40.27 31.98
N VAL A 718 10.16 -39.64 33.14
CA VAL A 718 9.05 -38.99 33.85
C VAL A 718 9.13 -37.48 33.63
N THR A 719 8.05 -36.91 33.09
CA THR A 719 7.95 -35.47 32.87
C THR A 719 6.68 -34.94 33.54
N LEU A 720 6.83 -33.97 34.45
CA LEU A 720 5.73 -33.24 35.07
C LEU A 720 5.52 -31.92 34.32
N LEU A 721 4.28 -31.61 33.98
CA LEU A 721 3.89 -30.44 33.20
C LEU A 721 2.71 -29.72 33.84
N THR A 722 2.63 -28.41 33.65
CA THR A 722 1.41 -27.65 33.92
C THR A 722 0.41 -27.80 32.78
N ARG A 723 -0.88 -27.51 33.04
CA ARG A 723 -1.99 -27.59 32.08
C ARG A 723 -1.71 -26.90 30.75
N THR A 724 -0.92 -25.82 30.79
CA THR A 724 -0.58 -24.99 29.65
C THR A 724 0.11 -25.77 28.52
N PHE A 725 0.92 -26.77 28.85
CA PHE A 725 1.60 -27.62 27.86
C PHE A 725 0.72 -28.76 27.33
N GLY A 726 -0.53 -28.84 27.79
CA GLY A 726 -1.58 -29.68 27.21
C GLY A 726 -1.99 -29.23 25.81
N ARG A 727 -1.65 -27.98 25.44
CA ARG A 727 -1.86 -27.36 24.13
C ARG A 727 -0.53 -27.04 23.44
N GLY A 728 -0.53 -26.88 22.10
CA GLY A 728 0.60 -26.30 21.34
C GLY A 728 1.90 -27.11 21.24
N THR A 729 2.17 -28.01 22.19
CA THR A 729 3.46 -28.71 22.37
C THR A 729 3.42 -30.13 21.83
N ASP A 730 4.39 -30.52 21.00
CA ASP A 730 4.46 -31.88 20.43
C ASP A 730 5.57 -32.73 21.06
N PHE A 731 5.22 -33.97 21.46
CA PHE A 731 6.11 -34.91 22.12
C PHE A 731 6.43 -36.07 21.18
N ILE A 732 7.28 -35.78 20.18
CA ILE A 732 7.60 -36.74 19.12
C ILE A 732 8.40 -37.92 19.67
N CYS A 733 7.83 -39.12 19.57
CA CYS A 733 8.51 -40.36 19.92
C CYS A 733 9.47 -40.79 18.80
N ARG A 734 10.78 -40.76 19.05
CA ARG A 734 11.79 -41.27 18.11
C ARG A 734 12.37 -42.63 18.51
N SER A 735 11.99 -43.15 19.68
CA SER A 735 12.53 -44.39 20.21
C SER A 735 11.67 -45.57 19.77
N GLN A 736 12.23 -46.45 18.93
CA GLN A 736 11.55 -47.68 18.51
C GLN A 736 11.19 -48.57 19.69
N GLN A 737 12.07 -48.64 20.70
CA GLN A 737 11.82 -49.41 21.92
C GLN A 737 10.62 -48.87 22.70
N LEU A 738 10.49 -47.54 22.80
CA LEU A 738 9.35 -46.91 23.46
C LEU A 738 8.04 -47.23 22.73
N LEU A 739 8.03 -47.16 21.39
CA LEU A 739 6.86 -47.51 20.57
C LEU A 739 6.44 -48.97 20.76
N LEU A 740 7.40 -49.91 20.76
CA LEU A 740 7.15 -51.34 21.00
C LEU A 740 6.57 -51.60 22.40
N ASN A 741 6.97 -50.81 23.39
CA ASN A 741 6.47 -50.91 24.76
C ASN A 741 5.09 -50.25 24.94
N GLY A 742 4.44 -49.76 23.87
CA GLY A 742 3.13 -49.09 23.93
C GLY A 742 3.19 -47.56 23.97
N GLY A 743 4.36 -46.98 23.70
CA GLY A 743 4.56 -45.54 23.55
C GLY A 743 4.35 -44.74 24.83
N ILE A 744 3.99 -43.47 24.66
CA ILE A 744 3.88 -42.50 25.75
C ILE A 744 2.58 -42.74 26.53
N HIS A 745 2.68 -42.71 27.86
CA HIS A 745 1.54 -42.66 28.76
C HIS A 745 1.27 -41.21 29.16
N VAL A 746 0.02 -40.76 29.05
CA VAL A 746 -0.42 -39.44 29.52
C VAL A 746 -1.26 -39.64 30.78
N LEU A 747 -0.87 -39.00 31.87
CA LEU A 747 -1.60 -38.94 33.11
C LEU A 747 -2.08 -37.51 33.35
N GLN A 748 -3.38 -37.30 33.38
CA GLN A 748 -3.98 -36.02 33.76
C GLN A 748 -4.43 -36.07 35.22
N THR A 749 -3.98 -35.12 36.02
CA THR A 749 -4.21 -35.16 37.48
C THR A 749 -5.35 -34.26 37.95
N PHE A 750 -6.08 -33.64 37.03
CA PHE A 750 -7.16 -32.68 37.30
C PHE A 750 -8.29 -32.84 36.28
N PHE A 751 -9.50 -32.41 36.63
CA PHE A 751 -10.64 -32.47 35.72
C PHE A 751 -10.76 -31.17 34.93
N SER A 752 -10.52 -31.22 33.61
CA SER A 752 -10.58 -30.05 32.74
C SER A 752 -11.99 -29.45 32.71
N GLU A 753 -12.08 -28.12 32.86
CA GLU A 753 -13.33 -27.37 32.72
C GLU A 753 -13.91 -27.50 31.31
N GLU A 754 -13.04 -27.50 30.30
CA GLU A 754 -13.43 -27.67 28.90
C GLU A 754 -13.09 -29.07 28.40
N LEU A 755 -14.03 -29.69 27.68
CA LEU A 755 -13.81 -30.99 27.05
C LEU A 755 -12.70 -30.92 25.98
N SER A 756 -12.57 -29.78 25.29
CA SER A 756 -11.50 -29.49 24.33
C SER A 756 -10.10 -29.69 24.93
N GLU A 757 -9.86 -29.13 26.11
CA GLU A 757 -8.58 -29.22 26.84
C GLU A 757 -8.24 -30.68 27.18
N GLU A 758 -9.23 -31.43 27.70
CA GLU A 758 -9.05 -32.86 28.01
C GLU A 758 -8.63 -33.66 26.76
N TYR A 759 -9.32 -33.46 25.63
CA TYR A 759 -8.98 -34.12 24.37
C TYR A 759 -7.59 -33.74 23.85
N GLN A 760 -7.18 -32.48 24.04
CA GLN A 760 -5.85 -32.01 23.64
C GLN A 760 -4.74 -32.63 24.49
N ILE A 761 -4.92 -32.71 25.81
CA ILE A 761 -4.00 -33.39 26.73
C ILE A 761 -3.94 -34.88 26.39
N MET A 762 -5.09 -35.52 26.24
CA MET A 762 -5.21 -36.93 25.85
C MET A 762 -4.52 -37.24 24.50
N GLY A 763 -4.51 -36.27 23.59
CA GLY A 763 -3.85 -36.36 22.29
C GLY A 763 -2.32 -36.26 22.31
N ARG A 764 -1.67 -36.05 23.46
CA ARG A 764 -0.20 -35.91 23.55
C ARG A 764 0.57 -37.23 23.54
N GLY A 765 -0.09 -38.36 23.76
CA GLY A 765 0.58 -39.67 23.88
C GLY A 765 0.55 -40.57 22.63
N ALA A 766 -0.41 -40.38 21.72
CA ALA A 766 -0.68 -41.28 20.58
C ALA A 766 -0.91 -40.47 19.29
N ARG A 767 0.17 -39.96 18.70
CA ARG A 767 0.16 -39.10 17.50
C ARG A 767 0.73 -39.82 16.29
N GLN A 768 0.29 -39.42 15.10
CA GLN A 768 0.84 -39.91 13.81
C GLN A 768 0.87 -41.46 13.65
N GLY A 769 -0.07 -42.16 14.28
CA GLY A 769 -0.13 -43.63 14.28
C GLY A 769 0.60 -44.30 15.45
N ASP A 770 1.28 -43.55 16.32
CA ASP A 770 1.94 -44.09 17.50
C ASP A 770 0.94 -44.69 18.50
N HIS A 771 1.37 -45.77 19.16
CA HIS A 771 0.70 -46.28 20.34
C HIS A 771 0.88 -45.33 21.52
N GLY A 772 -0.14 -45.27 22.39
CA GLY A 772 -0.07 -44.52 23.63
C GLY A 772 -1.21 -44.91 24.55
N SER A 773 -1.18 -44.44 25.80
CA SER A 773 -2.29 -44.64 26.74
C SER A 773 -2.59 -43.38 27.52
N TYR A 774 -3.82 -43.27 28.02
CA TYR A 774 -4.27 -42.12 28.80
C TYR A 774 -4.99 -42.58 30.06
N ARG A 775 -4.71 -41.91 31.18
CA ARG A 775 -5.42 -42.06 32.45
C ARG A 775 -5.66 -40.72 33.13
N MET A 776 -6.65 -40.71 34.01
CA MET A 776 -7.00 -39.57 34.83
C MET A 776 -7.11 -39.98 36.30
N ILE A 777 -6.39 -39.29 37.17
CA ILE A 777 -6.45 -39.46 38.63
C ILE A 777 -6.86 -38.12 39.22
N LEU A 778 -8.01 -38.10 39.91
CA LEU A 778 -8.63 -36.87 40.41
C LEU A 778 -8.67 -36.91 41.94
N SER A 779 -8.30 -35.81 42.59
CA SER A 779 -8.60 -35.62 44.01
C SER A 779 -10.10 -35.40 44.17
N ASP A 780 -10.74 -36.10 45.10
CA ASP A 780 -12.16 -35.99 45.40
C ASP A 780 -12.58 -34.56 45.75
N LYS A 781 -11.77 -33.88 46.57
CA LYS A 781 -11.95 -32.48 46.96
C LYS A 781 -11.98 -31.53 45.75
N ASP A 782 -11.18 -31.81 44.72
CA ASP A 782 -11.10 -30.97 43.53
C ASP A 782 -12.32 -31.16 42.59
N LEU A 783 -13.27 -32.06 42.91
CA LEU A 783 -14.52 -32.28 42.15
C LEU A 783 -15.71 -31.44 42.64
N GLU A 784 -15.55 -30.66 43.71
CA GLU A 784 -16.61 -29.80 44.25
C GLU A 784 -17.19 -28.85 43.20
N TRP A 785 -16.37 -28.27 42.33
CA TRP A 785 -16.84 -27.30 41.35
C TRP A 785 -17.83 -27.90 40.33
N VAL A 786 -17.71 -29.20 40.02
CA VAL A 786 -18.56 -29.92 39.06
C VAL A 786 -19.71 -30.66 39.74
N LEU A 787 -19.56 -31.13 40.97
CA LEU A 787 -20.63 -31.82 41.71
C LEU A 787 -21.47 -30.85 42.58
N GLY A 788 -20.97 -29.64 42.84
CA GLY A 788 -21.59 -28.66 43.73
C GLY A 788 -21.25 -28.91 45.21
N ALA A 789 -21.88 -28.13 46.10
CA ALA A 789 -21.61 -28.16 47.54
C ALA A 789 -21.89 -29.52 48.21
N SER A 790 -22.70 -30.38 47.58
CA SER A 790 -23.02 -31.72 48.07
C SER A 790 -22.11 -32.82 47.50
N TRP A 791 -20.92 -32.46 46.99
CA TRP A 791 -20.02 -33.41 46.33
C TRP A 791 -19.62 -34.61 47.20
N GLU A 792 -19.49 -34.42 48.52
CA GLU A 792 -19.17 -35.50 49.47
C GLU A 792 -20.26 -36.58 49.52
N GLU A 793 -21.52 -36.20 49.31
CA GLU A 793 -22.66 -37.12 49.27
C GLU A 793 -22.88 -37.71 47.87
N GLU A 794 -22.60 -36.94 46.82
CA GLU A 794 -22.82 -37.34 45.43
C GLU A 794 -21.72 -38.23 44.86
N LEU A 795 -20.45 -37.97 45.18
CA LEU A 795 -19.31 -38.72 44.64
C LEU A 795 -19.39 -40.23 44.93
N PRO A 796 -19.76 -40.69 46.16
CA PRO A 796 -19.94 -42.11 46.45
C PRO A 796 -21.04 -42.81 45.61
N LYS A 797 -22.02 -42.05 45.08
CA LYS A 797 -23.12 -42.58 44.26
C LYS A 797 -22.71 -42.87 42.82
N ILE A 798 -21.61 -42.26 42.36
CA ILE A 798 -21.18 -42.28 40.95
C ILE A 798 -19.86 -43.03 40.73
N VAL A 799 -19.38 -43.80 41.71
CA VAL A 799 -18.07 -44.49 41.68
C VAL A 799 -18.03 -45.63 40.66
N GLY A 800 -16.84 -45.89 40.11
CA GLY A 800 -16.58 -47.00 39.20
C GLY A 800 -16.95 -46.67 37.76
N THR A 801 -17.72 -47.54 37.10
CA THR A 801 -17.91 -47.47 35.65
C THR A 801 -18.71 -46.28 35.14
N THR A 802 -19.43 -45.57 36.01
CA THR A 802 -20.26 -44.40 35.67
C THR A 802 -19.58 -43.06 35.96
N LEU A 803 -18.45 -43.06 36.68
CA LEU A 803 -17.80 -41.85 37.21
C LEU A 803 -17.55 -40.79 36.13
N TYR A 804 -16.78 -41.16 35.10
CA TYR A 804 -16.45 -40.22 34.03
C TYR A 804 -17.69 -39.73 33.27
N GLN A 805 -18.65 -40.62 33.01
CA GLN A 805 -19.86 -40.25 32.26
C GLN A 805 -20.65 -39.18 33.01
N THR A 806 -20.90 -39.37 34.30
CA THR A 806 -21.66 -38.40 35.10
C THR A 806 -20.91 -37.08 35.27
N LEU A 807 -19.59 -37.12 35.52
CA LEU A 807 -18.76 -35.91 35.60
C LEU A 807 -18.75 -35.14 34.27
N ASN A 808 -18.64 -35.84 33.14
CA ASN A 808 -18.63 -35.24 31.81
C ASN A 808 -19.98 -34.61 31.46
N GLU A 809 -21.10 -35.27 31.78
CA GLU A 809 -22.45 -34.71 31.59
C GLU A 809 -22.63 -33.42 32.41
N ALA A 810 -22.23 -33.43 33.69
CA ALA A 810 -22.29 -32.26 34.57
C ALA A 810 -21.39 -31.11 34.09
N ARG A 811 -20.17 -31.42 33.63
CA ARG A 811 -19.26 -30.45 33.01
C ARG A 811 -19.89 -29.80 31.79
N ASN A 812 -20.35 -30.61 30.83
CA ASN A 812 -20.87 -30.09 29.57
C ASN A 812 -22.12 -29.23 29.81
N ALA A 813 -23.01 -29.61 30.74
CA ALA A 813 -24.15 -28.79 31.10
C ALA A 813 -23.74 -27.41 31.67
N ARG A 814 -22.73 -27.39 32.55
CA ARG A 814 -22.17 -26.13 33.08
C ARG A 814 -21.52 -25.29 31.98
N TYR A 815 -20.71 -25.92 31.12
CA TYR A 815 -20.02 -25.24 30.03
C TYR A 815 -21.00 -24.65 29.01
N GLU A 816 -22.06 -25.39 28.66
CA GLU A 816 -23.11 -24.90 27.77
C GLU A 816 -23.84 -23.69 28.38
N SER A 817 -24.15 -23.74 29.69
CA SER A 817 -24.74 -22.61 30.41
C SER A 817 -23.82 -21.39 30.44
N LYS A 818 -22.52 -21.60 30.66
CA LYS A 818 -21.50 -20.54 30.65
C LYS A 818 -21.39 -19.90 29.26
N CYS A 819 -21.35 -20.71 28.20
CA CYS A 819 -21.28 -20.24 26.83
C CYS A 819 -22.59 -19.58 26.34
N GLY A 820 -23.74 -19.95 26.91
CA GLY A 820 -25.02 -19.30 26.62
C GLY A 820 -25.00 -17.79 26.90
N ALA A 821 -24.21 -17.34 27.88
CA ALA A 821 -24.00 -15.92 28.17
C ALA A 821 -23.26 -15.18 27.04
N LYS A 822 -22.49 -15.87 26.19
CA LYS A 822 -21.79 -15.29 25.02
C LYS A 822 -22.73 -14.95 23.86
N HIS A 823 -23.96 -15.48 23.87
CA HIS A 823 -24.97 -15.28 22.82
C HIS A 823 -25.82 -14.02 23.07
N VAL A 824 -25.83 -13.50 24.30
CA VAL A 824 -26.47 -12.23 24.69
C VAL A 824 -25.51 -11.09 24.38
#